data_AF-A0A1Q6X464-F1
#
_entry.id   AF-A0A1Q6X464-F1
#
_cell.length_a   1.000
_cell.length_b   1.000
_cell.length_c   1.000
_cell.angle_alpha   90.00
_cell.angle_beta   90.00
_cell.angle_gamma   90.00
#
_symmetry.space_group_name_H-M   'P 1'
#
loop_
_entity.id
_entity.type
_entity.pdbx_description
1 polymer ?
#
loop_
_entity_poly.entity_id
_entity_poly.type
_entity_poly.pdbx_seq_one_letter_code
_entity_poly.pdbx_strand_id
1 'polypeptide(L)'
;KQDHQPYFTEPRRIRRFYEALRPSESPEATQGAFRPAPGLLVLLTSLQWDSSGEPHVPGNLGLWGDIFRQKTDSSAARSVGKRAGHFATPEQLLEAMFSLSRVDTEAGPLQIYLALSALDSRRSFQHQIGPGTARRLALKFADLSSQYWIFSEFSELNDESIDLFLDVAASLDHISDITLRGNAMGTFQANIGMWQILARQGEIPEAELNRSWQHVLKPFPGVRSAAQLYDAGCSSLRELVHAAGMRSISQDGIINLLAGPEEGGAQAKQVRRAVASKMQAVLDGQRLVSLDTLLALGDGLKQLPRGKEDREYLISQAGKLGEFEMPRPIFTNRERTEWASGIYNNKHTDLQMRTDLAKVIKASPSATQLEDARGQLAPFLRDTVVGLNYAYYEPPGAETLYNNPLFVRSHDFAGETVSGIKVWQAPQLFGAGAPAGGGAHLVGSLADLPFVLAAAEQDFIAPQNVQALIWREFVPELLTSAILPRWWRVSRNELHAVTLYQRTGEELLIGSQENEDLRKKVMTILSDRMVPQDSNQVEEALLAGRAVEMIPEMLPADTFYLAAEFSRRFADEAGSWGEAGRELHNLIRQHPKEVSWERLSHDFGVPHPTLAQTYARQLLNLPPLPAFAGYYNRILSESWDSSNLYWARLADESGYPPVALNSLVPELTRRMVETIFASHFEDWPGILRALRETGEDFRKGKIAAVNAVDRP
;
A
#
# COMPACT_ATOMS: atom_id res chain seq x y z
N LYS A 1 4.74 -25.81 2.67
CA LYS A 1 3.55 -25.68 3.54
C LYS A 1 3.17 -27.07 4.04
N GLN A 2 2.86 -27.23 5.33
CA GLN A 2 2.26 -28.50 5.80
C GLN A 2 0.87 -28.64 5.17
N ASP A 3 0.50 -29.87 4.83
CA ASP A 3 -0.85 -30.16 4.36
C ASP A 3 -1.80 -30.11 5.56
N HIS A 4 -2.60 -29.05 5.65
CA HIS A 4 -3.62 -28.86 6.69
C HIS A 4 -4.99 -29.37 6.26
N GLN A 5 -5.12 -29.92 5.04
CA GLN A 5 -6.36 -30.54 4.56
C GLN A 5 -6.88 -31.64 5.50
N PRO A 6 -6.05 -32.50 6.12
CA PRO A 6 -6.53 -33.49 7.10
C PRO A 6 -7.23 -32.88 8.31
N TYR A 7 -6.83 -31.67 8.75
CA TYR A 7 -7.49 -30.99 9.87
C TYR A 7 -8.95 -30.67 9.54
N PHE A 8 -9.20 -30.15 8.34
CA PHE A 8 -10.54 -29.74 7.90
C PHE A 8 -11.40 -30.89 7.42
N THR A 9 -10.79 -31.95 6.88
CA THR A 9 -11.51 -33.11 6.32
C THR A 9 -11.84 -34.18 7.37
N GLU A 10 -11.42 -34.00 8.63
CA GLU A 10 -11.87 -34.85 9.73
C GLU A 10 -13.42 -34.84 9.79
N PRO A 11 -14.09 -36.02 9.83
CA PRO A 11 -15.53 -36.12 9.63
C PRO A 11 -16.39 -35.28 10.57
N ARG A 12 -15.97 -35.05 11.82
CA ARG A 12 -16.71 -34.22 12.78
C ARG A 12 -16.52 -32.73 12.49
N ARG A 13 -15.28 -32.30 12.23
CA ARG A 13 -14.92 -30.91 11.92
C ARG A 13 -15.52 -30.44 10.61
N ILE A 14 -15.41 -31.22 9.53
CA ILE A 14 -15.98 -30.83 8.24
C ILE A 14 -17.49 -30.60 8.35
N ARG A 15 -18.18 -31.44 9.12
CA ARG A 15 -19.62 -31.29 9.37
C ARG A 15 -19.92 -30.01 10.14
N ARG A 16 -19.20 -29.73 11.23
CA ARG A 16 -19.38 -28.51 12.04
C ARG A 16 -19.09 -27.25 11.25
N PHE A 17 -17.97 -27.20 10.53
CA PHE A 17 -17.61 -26.06 9.69
C PHE A 17 -18.62 -25.82 8.56
N TYR A 18 -19.12 -26.90 7.94
CA TYR A 18 -20.18 -26.80 6.94
C TYR A 18 -21.50 -26.30 7.53
N GLU A 19 -21.92 -26.83 8.69
CA GLU A 19 -23.11 -26.37 9.42
C GLU A 19 -22.97 -24.89 9.83
N ALA A 20 -21.78 -24.46 10.22
CA ALA A 20 -21.48 -23.08 10.57
C ALA A 20 -21.53 -22.12 9.37
N LEU A 21 -21.06 -22.55 8.19
CA LEU A 21 -21.07 -21.79 6.94
C LEU A 21 -22.45 -21.73 6.27
N ARG A 22 -23.32 -22.70 6.57
CA ARG A 22 -24.64 -22.79 5.94
C ARG A 22 -25.47 -21.53 6.23
N PRO A 23 -26.04 -20.88 5.21
CA PRO A 23 -26.84 -19.68 5.44
C PRO A 23 -28.11 -20.05 6.21
N SER A 24 -28.53 -19.19 7.14
CA SER A 24 -29.78 -19.37 7.88
C SER A 24 -31.01 -18.96 7.06
N GLU A 25 -30.83 -18.15 6.02
CA GLU A 25 -31.90 -17.62 5.15
C GLU A 25 -31.51 -17.77 3.67
N SER A 26 -32.50 -17.92 2.80
CA SER A 26 -32.28 -17.91 1.36
C SER A 26 -31.80 -16.52 0.93
N PRO A 27 -30.78 -16.42 0.06
CA PRO A 27 -30.33 -15.14 -0.47
C PRO A 27 -31.50 -14.43 -1.16
N GLU A 28 -31.62 -13.11 -0.97
CA GLU A 28 -32.60 -12.32 -1.71
C GLU A 28 -32.33 -12.45 -3.21
N ALA A 29 -33.38 -12.46 -4.04
CA ALA A 29 -33.23 -12.51 -5.51
C ALA A 29 -32.46 -11.30 -6.09
N THR A 30 -32.24 -10.27 -5.27
CA THR A 30 -31.47 -9.05 -5.52
C THR A 30 -29.98 -9.17 -5.14
N GLN A 31 -29.55 -10.22 -4.41
CA GLN A 31 -28.13 -10.48 -4.19
C GLN A 31 -27.49 -10.86 -5.53
N GLY A 32 -26.61 -9.97 -6.01
CA GLY A 32 -26.08 -9.97 -7.38
C GLY A 32 -25.21 -11.17 -7.76
N ALA A 33 -24.67 -11.12 -8.97
CA ALA A 33 -23.90 -12.18 -9.64
C ALA A 33 -22.56 -12.58 -8.98
N PHE A 34 -22.18 -11.98 -7.84
CA PHE A 34 -20.90 -12.23 -7.18
C PHE A 34 -20.93 -13.48 -6.30
N ARG A 35 -19.78 -14.15 -6.16
CA ARG A 35 -19.66 -15.38 -5.38
C ARG A 35 -19.85 -15.09 -3.87
N PRO A 36 -20.57 -15.96 -3.13
CA PRO A 36 -20.79 -15.76 -1.70
C PRO A 36 -19.54 -16.09 -0.86
N ALA A 37 -19.52 -15.59 0.37
CA ALA A 37 -18.54 -15.94 1.41
C ALA A 37 -17.04 -15.64 1.10
N PRO A 38 -16.67 -14.48 0.52
CA PRO A 38 -15.26 -14.13 0.30
C PRO A 38 -14.40 -14.19 1.58
N GLY A 39 -14.98 -13.88 2.73
CA GLY A 39 -14.26 -13.94 4.01
C GLY A 39 -13.77 -15.34 4.39
N LEU A 40 -14.38 -16.41 3.84
CA LEU A 40 -13.92 -17.78 4.09
C LEU A 40 -12.60 -18.04 3.38
N LEU A 41 -12.48 -17.57 2.14
CA LEU A 41 -11.26 -17.67 1.35
C LEU A 41 -10.12 -16.97 2.09
N VAL A 42 -10.31 -15.71 2.48
CA VAL A 42 -9.28 -14.93 3.20
C VAL A 42 -8.91 -15.57 4.53
N LEU A 43 -9.90 -16.10 5.27
CA LEU A 43 -9.65 -16.83 6.51
C LEU A 43 -8.75 -18.03 6.27
N LEU A 44 -9.11 -18.91 5.35
CA LEU A 44 -8.37 -20.15 5.11
C LEU A 44 -6.98 -19.91 4.53
N THR A 45 -6.79 -18.86 3.72
CA THR A 45 -5.47 -18.49 3.19
C THR A 45 -4.58 -17.83 4.24
N SER A 46 -5.15 -17.22 5.27
CA SER A 46 -4.42 -16.46 6.31
C SER A 46 -4.22 -17.21 7.62
N LEU A 47 -4.83 -18.40 7.77
CA LEU A 47 -4.76 -19.18 9.00
C LEU A 47 -3.31 -19.56 9.34
N GLN A 48 -2.94 -19.27 10.58
CA GLN A 48 -1.72 -19.73 11.19
C GLN A 48 -1.99 -20.91 12.11
N TRP A 49 -0.97 -21.74 12.26
CA TRP A 49 -1.01 -22.97 13.06
C TRP A 49 0.13 -22.92 14.06
N ASP A 50 -0.17 -23.28 15.30
CA ASP A 50 0.86 -23.39 16.33
C ASP A 50 1.63 -24.72 16.18
N SER A 51 2.67 -24.88 17.01
CA SER A 51 3.48 -26.11 17.01
C SER A 51 2.71 -27.37 17.43
N SER A 52 1.51 -27.23 18.01
CA SER A 52 0.64 -28.34 18.39
C SER A 52 -0.29 -28.79 17.24
N GLY A 53 -0.32 -28.02 16.14
CA GLY A 53 -1.21 -28.27 15.01
C GLY A 53 -2.62 -27.71 15.20
N GLU A 54 -2.83 -26.86 16.20
CA GLU A 54 -4.08 -26.15 16.43
C GLU A 54 -4.03 -24.75 15.77
N PRO A 55 -5.19 -24.18 15.37
CA PRO A 55 -5.25 -22.83 14.83
C PRO A 55 -4.75 -21.79 15.84
N HIS A 56 -3.94 -20.84 15.37
CA HIS A 56 -3.49 -19.71 16.18
C HIS A 56 -4.68 -18.86 16.66
N VAL A 57 -4.61 -18.43 17.92
CA VAL A 57 -5.60 -17.53 18.53
C VAL A 57 -4.90 -16.22 18.89
N PRO A 58 -5.06 -15.15 18.09
CA PRO A 58 -4.41 -13.88 18.39
C PRO A 58 -4.93 -13.28 19.70
N GLY A 59 -4.01 -12.76 20.50
CA GLY A 59 -4.26 -12.33 21.88
C GLY A 59 -4.48 -13.52 22.82
N ASN A 60 -5.74 -13.94 22.99
CA ASN A 60 -6.13 -15.18 23.68
C ASN A 60 -7.64 -15.42 23.56
N LEU A 61 -8.12 -16.61 23.92
CA LEU A 61 -9.56 -16.94 23.92
C LEU A 61 -10.41 -16.02 24.80
N GLY A 62 -9.85 -15.47 25.89
CA GLY A 62 -10.54 -14.54 26.78
C GLY A 62 -10.94 -13.24 26.09
N LEU A 63 -10.05 -12.67 25.27
CA LEU A 63 -10.32 -11.51 24.43
C LEU A 63 -11.51 -11.75 23.49
N TRP A 64 -11.55 -12.91 22.84
CA TRP A 64 -12.63 -13.27 21.92
C TRP A 64 -13.99 -13.40 22.63
N GLY A 65 -13.98 -13.93 23.86
CA GLY A 65 -15.17 -13.89 24.71
C GLY A 65 -15.67 -12.47 24.99
N ASP A 66 -14.80 -11.47 25.04
CA ASP A 66 -15.19 -10.07 25.22
C ASP A 66 -15.66 -9.41 23.92
N ILE A 67 -14.95 -9.62 22.81
CA ILE A 67 -15.33 -9.09 21.48
C ILE A 67 -16.76 -9.51 21.12
N PHE A 68 -17.12 -10.77 21.34
CA PHE A 68 -18.46 -11.28 21.03
C PHE A 68 -19.53 -10.86 22.04
N ARG A 69 -19.15 -10.39 23.25
CA ARG A 69 -20.07 -9.81 24.24
C ARG A 69 -20.33 -8.32 24.01
N GLN A 70 -19.45 -7.63 23.31
CA GLN A 70 -19.63 -6.22 22.98
C GLN A 70 -20.85 -6.02 22.07
N LYS A 71 -21.46 -4.83 22.19
CA LYS A 71 -22.60 -4.46 21.35
C LYS A 71 -22.10 -4.31 19.90
N THR A 72 -22.52 -5.22 19.05
CA THR A 72 -22.28 -5.19 17.60
C THR A 72 -23.59 -4.98 16.86
N ASP A 73 -23.55 -4.18 15.79
CA ASP A 73 -24.71 -3.94 14.93
C ASP A 73 -25.06 -5.19 14.09
N SER A 74 -24.09 -6.08 13.87
CA SER A 74 -24.31 -7.36 13.19
C SER A 74 -25.19 -8.30 14.03
N SER A 75 -26.39 -8.60 13.53
CA SER A 75 -27.29 -9.60 14.12
C SER A 75 -26.65 -11.00 14.11
N ALA A 76 -25.89 -11.32 13.05
CA ALA A 76 -25.14 -12.57 12.91
C ALA A 76 -24.08 -12.73 14.01
N ALA A 77 -23.24 -11.70 14.23
CA ALA A 77 -22.25 -11.72 15.30
C ALA A 77 -22.88 -11.86 16.69
N ARG A 78 -24.00 -11.16 16.95
CA ARG A 78 -24.77 -11.34 18.19
C ARG A 78 -25.30 -12.76 18.37
N SER A 79 -25.82 -13.37 17.29
CA SER A 79 -26.33 -14.74 17.32
C SER A 79 -25.21 -15.74 17.60
N VAL A 80 -24.06 -15.60 16.95
CA VAL A 80 -22.86 -16.43 17.19
C VAL A 80 -22.39 -16.27 18.63
N GLY A 81 -22.25 -15.03 19.13
CA GLY A 81 -21.83 -14.78 20.51
C GLY A 81 -22.77 -15.40 21.55
N LYS A 82 -24.09 -15.32 21.33
CA LYS A 82 -25.09 -15.97 22.20
C LYS A 82 -25.01 -17.49 22.19
N ARG A 83 -24.76 -18.10 21.01
CA ARG A 83 -24.62 -19.55 20.86
C ARG A 83 -23.33 -20.08 21.47
N ALA A 84 -22.23 -19.34 21.30
CA ALA A 84 -20.93 -19.73 21.84
C ALA A 84 -20.90 -19.61 23.36
N GLY A 85 -21.41 -18.52 23.94
CA GLY A 85 -21.39 -18.25 25.38
C GLY A 85 -19.98 -17.94 25.93
N HIS A 86 -19.01 -18.81 25.63
CA HIS A 86 -17.58 -18.70 25.88
C HIS A 86 -16.82 -19.56 24.85
N PHE A 87 -15.60 -19.17 24.48
CA PHE A 87 -14.72 -19.97 23.63
C PHE A 87 -13.70 -20.72 24.49
N ALA A 88 -13.87 -22.03 24.62
CA ALA A 88 -12.98 -22.90 25.39
C ALA A 88 -11.81 -23.46 24.57
N THR A 89 -11.94 -23.51 23.24
CA THR A 89 -10.91 -24.06 22.34
C THR A 89 -10.72 -23.20 21.08
N PRO A 90 -9.54 -23.24 20.44
CA PRO A 90 -9.31 -22.61 19.13
C PRO A 90 -10.30 -23.07 18.06
N GLU A 91 -10.66 -24.36 18.04
CA GLU A 91 -11.64 -24.91 17.09
C GLU A 91 -13.02 -24.23 17.19
N GLN A 92 -13.50 -23.93 18.40
CA GLN A 92 -14.79 -23.23 18.59
C GLN A 92 -14.74 -21.79 18.06
N LEU A 93 -13.60 -21.11 18.23
CA LEU A 93 -13.41 -19.76 17.70
C LEU A 93 -13.36 -19.80 16.16
N LEU A 94 -12.65 -20.78 15.58
CA LEU A 94 -12.58 -20.94 14.14
C LEU A 94 -13.96 -21.26 13.55
N GLU A 95 -14.76 -22.10 14.19
CA GLU A 95 -16.17 -22.35 13.79
C GLU A 95 -17.00 -21.06 13.76
N ALA A 96 -16.82 -20.18 14.77
CA ALA A 96 -17.48 -18.87 14.77
C ALA A 96 -17.03 -17.98 13.61
N MET A 97 -15.75 -18.01 13.23
CA MET A 97 -15.24 -17.29 12.05
C MET A 97 -15.84 -17.82 10.75
N PHE A 98 -16.02 -19.14 10.62
CA PHE A 98 -16.72 -19.75 9.49
C PHE A 98 -18.16 -19.22 9.37
N SER A 99 -18.89 -19.11 10.47
CA SER A 99 -20.23 -18.50 10.47
C SER A 99 -20.25 -17.03 10.07
N LEU A 100 -19.18 -16.29 10.35
CA LEU A 100 -19.09 -14.87 10.02
C LEU A 100 -18.54 -14.58 8.62
N SER A 101 -17.98 -15.59 7.94
CA SER A 101 -17.41 -15.46 6.58
C SER A 101 -18.37 -14.94 5.51
N ARG A 102 -19.68 -15.04 5.76
CA ARG A 102 -20.75 -14.59 4.87
C ARG A 102 -21.29 -13.20 5.18
N VAL A 103 -20.84 -12.60 6.29
CA VAL A 103 -21.29 -11.28 6.72
C VAL A 103 -20.44 -10.25 6.00
N ASP A 104 -21.08 -9.45 5.13
CA ASP A 104 -20.41 -8.32 4.48
C ASP A 104 -20.30 -7.16 5.48
N THR A 105 -19.08 -6.96 5.99
CA THR A 105 -18.77 -5.91 6.96
C THR A 105 -17.28 -5.61 6.96
N GLU A 106 -16.93 -4.35 7.19
CA GLU A 106 -15.54 -3.88 7.26
C GLU A 106 -14.94 -3.96 8.67
N ALA A 107 -15.76 -4.20 9.71
CA ALA A 107 -15.35 -4.05 11.11
C ALA A 107 -15.91 -5.14 12.04
N GLY A 108 -16.17 -6.34 11.52
CA GLY A 108 -16.70 -7.47 12.28
C GLY A 108 -15.63 -8.28 13.02
N PRO A 109 -16.02 -9.27 13.86
CA PRO A 109 -15.08 -10.14 14.55
C PRO A 109 -14.14 -10.91 13.62
N LEU A 110 -14.61 -11.26 12.40
CA LEU A 110 -13.74 -11.89 11.39
C LEU A 110 -12.64 -10.94 10.92
N GLN A 111 -12.96 -9.69 10.60
CA GLN A 111 -11.97 -8.71 10.16
C GLN A 111 -10.95 -8.43 11.27
N ILE A 112 -11.40 -8.35 12.52
CA ILE A 112 -10.50 -8.25 13.69
C ILE A 112 -9.59 -9.48 13.78
N TYR A 113 -10.13 -10.68 13.56
CA TYR A 113 -9.34 -11.92 13.64
C TYR A 113 -8.24 -11.95 12.58
N LEU A 114 -8.60 -11.62 11.34
CA LEU A 114 -7.67 -11.55 10.22
C LEU A 114 -6.55 -10.53 10.46
N ALA A 115 -6.91 -9.32 10.89
CA ALA A 115 -5.93 -8.27 11.16
C ALA A 115 -4.98 -8.64 12.31
N LEU A 116 -5.50 -9.08 13.47
CA LEU A 116 -4.64 -9.46 14.59
C LEU A 116 -3.78 -10.68 14.27
N SER A 117 -4.30 -11.65 13.50
CA SER A 117 -3.49 -12.78 13.02
C SER A 117 -2.37 -12.31 12.08
N ALA A 118 -2.65 -11.37 11.18
CA ALA A 118 -1.64 -10.82 10.29
C ALA A 118 -0.54 -10.05 11.05
N LEU A 119 -0.88 -9.34 12.12
CA LEU A 119 0.10 -8.75 13.03
C LEU A 119 1.04 -9.83 13.59
N ASP A 120 0.50 -10.94 14.12
CA ASP A 120 1.34 -12.00 14.67
C ASP A 120 2.12 -12.80 13.61
N SER A 121 1.69 -12.78 12.34
CA SER A 121 2.19 -13.67 11.27
C SER A 121 3.69 -13.62 11.01
N ARG A 122 4.28 -12.44 11.17
CA ARG A 122 5.71 -12.17 10.93
C ARG A 122 6.52 -12.04 12.21
N ARG A 123 5.84 -12.14 13.37
CA ARG A 123 6.48 -12.04 14.68
C ARG A 123 6.85 -13.44 15.16
N SER A 124 8.05 -13.56 15.76
CA SER A 124 8.37 -14.78 16.50
C SER A 124 7.41 -14.95 17.69
N PHE A 125 7.18 -16.19 18.13
CA PHE A 125 6.21 -16.48 19.20
C PHE A 125 6.42 -15.65 20.49
N GLN A 126 7.67 -15.35 20.84
CA GLN A 126 8.00 -14.53 22.03
C GLN A 126 7.72 -13.03 21.86
N HIS A 127 7.53 -12.58 20.61
CA HIS A 127 7.33 -11.18 20.24
C HIS A 127 5.95 -10.93 19.63
N GLN A 128 5.03 -11.90 19.71
CA GLN A 128 3.62 -11.72 19.34
C GLN A 128 2.97 -10.63 20.21
N ILE A 129 1.90 -10.05 19.69
CA ILE A 129 1.22 -8.93 20.35
C ILE A 129 0.58 -9.39 21.66
N GLY A 130 0.85 -8.64 22.73
CA GLY A 130 0.33 -8.94 24.05
C GLY A 130 -1.20 -8.85 24.10
N PRO A 131 -1.89 -9.65 24.94
CA PRO A 131 -3.35 -9.63 25.04
C PRO A 131 -3.95 -8.26 25.41
N GLY A 132 -3.20 -7.42 26.13
CA GLY A 132 -3.60 -6.06 26.48
C GLY A 132 -3.67 -5.14 25.25
N THR A 133 -2.61 -5.13 24.46
CA THR A 133 -2.51 -4.35 23.21
C THR A 133 -3.49 -4.90 22.16
N ALA A 134 -3.60 -6.22 22.01
CA ALA A 134 -4.59 -6.85 21.13
C ALA A 134 -6.03 -6.44 21.48
N ARG A 135 -6.36 -6.32 22.77
CA ARG A 135 -7.67 -5.82 23.23
C ARG A 135 -7.90 -4.37 22.82
N ARG A 136 -6.90 -3.51 22.97
CA ARG A 136 -7.00 -2.10 22.57
C ARG A 136 -7.18 -1.96 21.05
N LEU A 137 -6.44 -2.75 20.28
CA LEU A 137 -6.58 -2.81 18.82
C LEU A 137 -7.99 -3.27 18.43
N ALA A 138 -8.53 -4.32 19.05
CA ALA A 138 -9.89 -4.78 18.79
C ALA A 138 -10.94 -3.71 19.10
N LEU A 139 -10.80 -3.00 20.23
CA LEU A 139 -11.73 -1.93 20.65
C LEU A 139 -11.74 -0.74 19.68
N LYS A 140 -10.61 -0.44 19.04
CA LYS A 140 -10.46 0.69 18.11
C LYS A 140 -10.54 0.30 16.63
N PHE A 141 -10.80 -0.98 16.34
CA PHE A 141 -10.73 -1.52 14.99
C PHE A 141 -11.63 -0.78 13.99
N ALA A 142 -12.88 -0.51 14.37
CA ALA A 142 -13.82 0.16 13.48
C ALA A 142 -13.37 1.56 13.03
N ASP A 143 -12.52 2.22 13.81
CA ASP A 143 -12.01 3.56 13.53
C ASP A 143 -10.62 3.53 12.87
N LEU A 144 -9.75 2.61 13.28
CA LEU A 144 -8.32 2.63 12.95
C LEU A 144 -7.84 1.46 12.08
N SER A 145 -8.71 0.55 11.60
CA SER A 145 -8.28 -0.69 10.92
C SER A 145 -7.32 -0.48 9.74
N SER A 146 -7.52 0.52 8.88
CA SER A 146 -6.58 0.82 7.78
C SER A 146 -5.17 1.19 8.25
N GLN A 147 -5.00 1.64 9.50
CA GLN A 147 -3.68 1.96 10.08
C GLN A 147 -2.92 0.70 10.53
N TYR A 148 -3.63 -0.41 10.79
CA TYR A 148 -3.02 -1.60 11.40
C TYR A 148 -2.06 -2.33 10.46
N TRP A 149 -2.16 -2.08 9.15
CA TRP A 149 -1.24 -2.62 8.15
C TRP A 149 0.21 -2.20 8.39
N ILE A 150 0.44 -1.03 9.03
CA ILE A 150 1.79 -0.60 9.43
C ILE A 150 2.38 -1.61 10.42
N PHE A 151 1.57 -2.12 11.35
CA PHE A 151 2.04 -3.05 12.38
C PHE A 151 2.23 -4.47 11.85
N SER A 152 1.47 -4.89 10.84
CA SER A 152 1.71 -6.18 10.18
C SER A 152 2.89 -6.15 9.23
N GLU A 153 3.17 -5.00 8.60
CA GLU A 153 4.32 -4.81 7.73
C GLU A 153 5.64 -4.70 8.52
N PHE A 154 5.68 -3.90 9.58
CA PHE A 154 6.86 -3.68 10.41
C PHE A 154 6.73 -4.47 11.73
N SER A 155 7.19 -5.71 11.70
CA SER A 155 7.06 -6.65 12.82
C SER A 155 7.87 -6.26 14.06
N GLU A 156 8.85 -5.36 13.87
CA GLU A 156 9.74 -4.83 14.89
C GLU A 156 9.02 -3.87 15.84
N LEU A 157 7.87 -3.33 15.42
CA LEU A 157 7.03 -2.47 16.26
C LEU A 157 6.36 -3.32 17.35
N ASN A 158 6.77 -3.08 18.59
CA ASN A 158 6.29 -3.80 19.77
C ASN A 158 5.01 -3.22 20.36
N ASP A 159 4.51 -3.84 21.44
CA ASP A 159 3.30 -3.40 22.15
C ASP A 159 3.35 -1.91 22.56
N GLU A 160 4.49 -1.42 23.06
CA GLU A 160 4.67 -0.02 23.45
C GLU A 160 4.50 0.94 22.27
N SER A 161 5.07 0.60 21.12
CA SER A 161 4.96 1.39 19.89
C SER A 161 3.55 1.45 19.33
N ILE A 162 2.82 0.34 19.41
CA ILE A 162 1.41 0.26 19.01
C ILE A 162 0.54 1.06 19.98
N ASP A 163 0.73 0.87 21.28
CA ASP A 163 -0.04 1.55 22.32
C ASP A 163 0.16 3.07 22.27
N LEU A 164 1.40 3.52 22.03
CA LEU A 164 1.72 4.93 21.83
C LEU A 164 0.98 5.52 20.62
N PHE A 165 0.92 4.79 19.50
CA PHE A 165 0.15 5.24 18.33
C PHE A 165 -1.33 5.39 18.66
N LEU A 166 -1.93 4.40 19.33
CA LEU A 166 -3.34 4.45 19.73
C LEU A 166 -3.63 5.62 20.68
N ASP A 167 -2.71 5.93 21.60
CA ASP A 167 -2.82 7.06 22.52
C ASP A 167 -2.70 8.41 21.81
N VAL A 168 -1.76 8.53 20.86
CA VAL A 168 -1.58 9.76 20.08
C VAL A 168 -2.80 10.00 19.18
N ALA A 169 -3.27 8.97 18.46
CA ALA A 169 -4.47 9.06 17.62
C ALA A 169 -5.69 9.52 18.44
N ALA A 170 -5.90 8.91 19.60
CA ALA A 170 -6.96 9.33 20.53
C ALA A 170 -6.77 10.79 20.99
N SER A 171 -5.55 11.20 21.34
CA SER A 171 -5.30 12.60 21.76
C SER A 171 -5.58 13.60 20.65
N LEU A 172 -5.29 13.27 19.39
CA LEU A 172 -5.57 14.14 18.26
C LEU A 172 -7.07 14.26 17.99
N ASP A 173 -7.83 13.17 18.12
CA ASP A 173 -9.30 13.19 17.99
C ASP A 173 -9.98 14.12 19.01
N HIS A 174 -9.41 14.25 20.20
CA HIS A 174 -9.94 15.10 21.27
C HIS A 174 -9.66 16.60 21.09
N ILE A 175 -8.91 17.00 20.05
CA ILE A 175 -8.72 18.43 19.73
C ILE A 175 -10.07 19.00 19.26
N SER A 176 -10.62 19.95 20.03
CA SER A 176 -11.95 20.52 19.78
C SER A 176 -11.99 21.49 18.59
N ASP A 177 -10.89 22.20 18.33
CA ASP A 177 -10.76 23.04 17.14
C ASP A 177 -10.55 22.14 15.92
N ILE A 178 -11.55 22.10 15.05
CA ILE A 178 -11.58 21.24 13.85
C ILE A 178 -10.42 21.52 12.90
N THR A 179 -10.03 22.80 12.75
CA THR A 179 -8.96 23.22 11.84
C THR A 179 -7.59 22.87 12.43
N LEU A 180 -7.40 23.07 13.74
CA LEU A 180 -6.20 22.60 14.42
C LEU A 180 -6.09 21.07 14.37
N ARG A 181 -7.21 20.35 14.57
CA ARG A 181 -7.27 18.90 14.50
C ARG A 181 -6.86 18.38 13.13
N GLY A 182 -7.43 18.92 12.05
CA GLY A 182 -7.08 18.51 10.69
C GLY A 182 -5.61 18.77 10.36
N ASN A 183 -5.07 19.91 10.77
CA ASN A 183 -3.65 20.21 10.62
C ASN A 183 -2.75 19.28 11.43
N ALA A 184 -3.16 18.94 12.66
CA ALA A 184 -2.42 18.05 13.54
C ALA A 184 -2.40 16.61 13.00
N MET A 185 -3.56 16.09 12.59
CA MET A 185 -3.68 14.78 11.97
C MET A 185 -2.87 14.69 10.67
N GLY A 186 -2.96 15.70 9.80
CA GLY A 186 -2.20 15.71 8.54
C GLY A 186 -0.69 15.74 8.75
N THR A 187 -0.20 16.60 9.65
CA THR A 187 1.24 16.68 9.97
C THR A 187 1.74 15.38 10.61
N PHE A 188 0.96 14.81 11.53
CA PHE A 188 1.27 13.54 12.19
C PHE A 188 1.38 12.39 11.20
N GLN A 189 0.34 12.19 10.39
CA GLN A 189 0.29 11.09 9.43
C GLN A 189 1.31 11.25 8.31
N ALA A 190 1.63 12.48 7.89
CA ALA A 190 2.66 12.71 6.89
C ALA A 190 4.06 12.29 7.38
N ASN A 191 4.39 12.56 8.65
CA ASN A 191 5.65 12.09 9.23
C ASN A 191 5.69 10.56 9.35
N ILE A 192 4.56 9.93 9.73
CA ILE A 192 4.42 8.46 9.73
C ILE A 192 4.59 7.88 8.32
N GLY A 193 3.96 8.49 7.30
CA GLY A 193 4.07 8.03 5.91
C GLY A 193 5.50 8.09 5.40
N MET A 194 6.22 9.19 5.67
CA MET A 194 7.65 9.28 5.35
C MET A 194 8.49 8.27 6.16
N TRP A 195 8.17 8.02 7.43
CA TRP A 195 8.82 6.96 8.21
C TRP A 195 8.66 5.59 7.55
N GLN A 196 7.45 5.24 7.10
CA GLN A 196 7.22 3.96 6.40
C GLN A 196 7.99 3.88 5.08
N ILE A 197 8.07 4.98 4.33
CA ILE A 197 8.85 5.04 3.09
C ILE A 197 10.32 4.73 3.35
N LEU A 198 10.93 5.41 4.33
CA LEU A 198 12.34 5.23 4.68
C LEU A 198 12.63 3.85 5.27
N ALA A 199 11.71 3.30 6.07
CA ALA A 199 11.77 1.94 6.58
C ALA A 199 11.75 0.90 5.44
N ARG A 200 10.82 1.02 4.47
CA ARG A 200 10.72 0.12 3.29
C ARG A 200 11.97 0.16 2.42
N GLN A 201 12.61 1.32 2.31
CA GLN A 201 13.85 1.50 1.54
C GLN A 201 15.09 0.98 2.30
N GLY A 202 14.99 0.81 3.63
CA GLY A 202 16.11 0.47 4.50
C GLY A 202 17.01 1.64 4.85
N GLU A 203 16.55 2.88 4.61
CA GLU A 203 17.25 4.11 5.04
C GLU A 203 17.20 4.27 6.56
N ILE A 204 16.14 3.75 7.21
CA ILE A 204 16.12 3.53 8.66
C ILE A 204 16.59 2.10 8.91
N PRO A 205 17.71 1.88 9.64
CA PRO A 205 18.16 0.54 9.98
C PRO A 205 17.11 -0.24 10.77
N GLU A 206 17.01 -1.55 10.52
CA GLU A 206 16.02 -2.44 11.17
C GLU A 206 16.03 -2.32 12.71
N ALA A 207 17.23 -2.26 13.30
CA ALA A 207 17.42 -2.11 14.74
C ALA A 207 16.89 -0.78 15.31
N GLU A 208 16.74 0.26 14.48
CA GLU A 208 16.24 1.57 14.87
C GLU A 208 14.75 1.75 14.56
N LEU A 209 14.08 0.79 13.90
CA LEU A 209 12.67 0.92 13.50
C LEU A 209 11.75 1.20 14.71
N ASN A 210 11.80 0.35 15.73
CA ASN A 210 10.95 0.52 16.91
C ASN A 210 11.23 1.83 17.66
N ARG A 211 12.52 2.17 17.82
CA ARG A 211 12.93 3.39 18.55
C ARG A 211 12.56 4.66 17.79
N SER A 212 12.88 4.73 16.51
CA SER A 212 12.60 5.88 15.66
C SER A 212 11.10 6.13 15.52
N TRP A 213 10.30 5.07 15.37
CA TRP A 213 8.84 5.15 15.42
C TRP A 213 8.35 5.90 16.65
N GLN A 214 8.76 5.45 17.85
CA GLN A 214 8.34 6.11 19.09
C GLN A 214 8.76 7.58 19.17
N HIS A 215 9.96 7.93 18.72
CA HIS A 215 10.44 9.32 18.72
C HIS A 215 9.69 10.21 17.74
N VAL A 216 9.29 9.67 16.59
CA VAL A 216 8.45 10.38 15.61
C VAL A 216 7.06 10.71 16.18
N LEU A 217 6.47 9.83 17.01
CA LEU A 217 5.12 10.03 17.57
C LEU A 217 5.08 10.93 18.83
N LYS A 218 6.11 10.86 19.68
CA LYS A 218 6.18 11.54 20.99
C LYS A 218 5.88 13.05 21.00
N PRO A 219 6.14 13.84 19.94
CA PRO A 219 5.84 15.28 19.95
C PRO A 219 4.34 15.64 19.97
N PHE A 220 3.44 14.74 19.59
CA PHE A 220 2.03 15.08 19.29
C PHE A 220 1.02 15.05 20.45
N PRO A 221 1.10 14.20 21.49
CA PRO A 221 0.07 14.10 22.53
C PRO A 221 -0.26 15.43 23.25
N GLY A 222 0.71 16.33 23.35
CA GLY A 222 0.59 17.61 24.05
C GLY A 222 0.07 18.79 23.22
N VAL A 223 -0.23 18.59 21.93
CA VAL A 223 -0.61 19.70 21.03
C VAL A 223 -1.98 20.26 21.41
N ARG A 224 -2.02 21.55 21.76
CA ARG A 224 -3.24 22.30 22.10
C ARG A 224 -3.35 23.65 21.37
N SER A 225 -2.30 24.09 20.69
CA SER A 225 -2.27 25.32 19.88
C SER A 225 -1.54 25.11 18.55
N ALA A 226 -1.76 26.01 17.60
CA ALA A 226 -1.08 25.97 16.30
C ALA A 226 0.45 26.14 16.42
N ALA A 227 0.92 26.96 17.37
CA ALA A 227 2.37 27.12 17.61
C ALA A 227 3.01 25.82 18.12
N GLN A 228 2.35 25.14 19.07
CA GLN A 228 2.77 23.83 19.55
C GLN A 228 2.73 22.79 18.44
N LEU A 229 1.74 22.84 17.55
CA LEU A 229 1.66 21.93 16.40
C LEU A 229 2.85 22.13 15.46
N TYR A 230 3.17 23.38 15.10
CA TYR A 230 4.33 23.66 14.25
C TYR A 230 5.63 23.11 14.89
N ASP A 231 5.83 23.34 16.18
CA ASP A 231 6.98 22.80 16.92
C ASP A 231 7.01 21.26 16.95
N ALA A 232 5.85 20.62 17.18
CA ALA A 232 5.73 19.18 17.18
C ALA A 232 6.05 18.58 15.80
N GLY A 233 5.53 19.19 14.73
CA GLY A 233 5.79 18.77 13.35
C GLY A 233 7.27 18.87 12.99
N CYS A 234 7.92 20.01 13.27
CA CYS A 234 9.36 20.17 13.02
C CYS A 234 10.21 19.22 13.87
N SER A 235 9.81 18.95 15.10
CA SER A 235 10.54 18.02 15.99
C SER A 235 10.42 16.58 15.51
N SER A 236 9.21 16.14 15.15
CA SER A 236 8.95 14.82 14.58
C SER A 236 9.74 14.60 13.28
N LEU A 237 9.76 15.59 12.39
CA LEU A 237 10.55 15.54 11.15
C LEU A 237 12.06 15.46 11.43
N ARG A 238 12.53 16.13 12.48
CA ARG A 238 13.94 16.07 12.89
C ARG A 238 14.33 14.67 13.38
N GLU A 239 13.49 14.06 14.22
CA GLU A 239 13.68 12.68 14.68
C GLU A 239 13.69 11.69 13.50
N LEU A 240 12.78 11.89 12.54
CA LEU A 240 12.70 11.09 11.32
C LEU A 240 14.00 11.13 10.51
N VAL A 241 14.49 12.31 10.16
CA VAL A 241 15.71 12.42 9.33
C VAL A 241 16.96 12.01 10.10
N HIS A 242 16.99 12.16 11.42
CA HIS A 242 18.07 11.64 12.26
C HIS A 242 18.12 10.12 12.27
N ALA A 243 16.96 9.45 12.32
CA ALA A 243 16.88 8.00 12.21
C ALA A 243 17.43 7.47 10.87
N ALA A 244 17.30 8.26 9.80
CA ALA A 244 17.88 7.99 8.50
C ALA A 244 19.33 8.50 8.32
N GLY A 245 20.00 8.89 9.40
CA GLY A 245 21.41 9.29 9.39
C GLY A 245 21.71 10.72 8.93
N MET A 246 20.70 11.54 8.63
CA MET A 246 20.90 12.95 8.28
C MET A 246 21.19 13.79 9.53
N ARG A 247 22.09 14.78 9.37
CA ARG A 247 22.48 15.71 10.45
C ARG A 247 21.62 16.97 10.54
N SER A 248 21.04 17.39 9.43
CA SER A 248 20.25 18.61 9.32
C SER A 248 19.11 18.41 8.34
N ILE A 249 18.00 19.11 8.58
CA ILE A 249 16.82 19.08 7.73
C ILE A 249 17.02 20.07 6.58
N SER A 250 16.77 19.62 5.35
CA SER A 250 16.52 20.49 4.20
C SER A 250 15.52 19.82 3.25
N GLN A 251 14.83 20.63 2.43
CA GLN A 251 13.91 20.08 1.42
C GLN A 251 14.62 19.13 0.46
N ASP A 252 15.71 19.60 -0.15
CA ASP A 252 16.50 18.79 -1.09
C ASP A 252 17.05 17.53 -0.43
N GLY A 253 17.47 17.61 0.84
CA GLY A 253 17.96 16.47 1.59
C GLY A 253 16.87 15.39 1.75
N ILE A 254 15.66 15.78 2.14
CA ILE A 254 14.53 14.86 2.28
C ILE A 254 14.10 14.31 0.92
N ILE A 255 14.00 15.14 -0.13
CA ILE A 255 13.65 14.66 -1.48
C ILE A 255 14.68 13.64 -1.96
N ASN A 256 15.98 13.91 -1.78
CA ASN A 256 17.04 12.99 -2.16
C ASN A 256 17.00 11.68 -1.37
N LEU A 257 16.59 11.73 -0.10
CA LEU A 257 16.41 10.55 0.73
C LEU A 257 15.20 9.72 0.25
N LEU A 258 14.05 10.36 0.01
CA LEU A 258 12.84 9.71 -0.51
C LEU A 258 13.05 9.13 -1.92
N ALA A 259 13.87 9.78 -2.74
CA ALA A 259 14.18 9.36 -4.10
C ALA A 259 15.02 8.08 -4.18
N GLY A 260 15.53 7.56 -3.05
CA GLY A 260 16.28 6.31 -2.96
C GLY A 260 17.70 6.48 -2.42
N PRO A 261 18.41 5.36 -2.20
CA PRO A 261 19.71 5.33 -1.53
C PRO A 261 20.80 6.09 -2.29
N GLU A 262 21.78 6.61 -1.54
CA GLU A 262 22.95 7.31 -2.10
C GLU A 262 23.91 6.37 -2.84
N GLU A 263 23.94 5.11 -2.40
CA GLU A 263 24.86 4.10 -2.89
C GLU A 263 24.49 3.65 -4.30
N GLY A 264 25.49 3.63 -5.20
CA GLY A 264 25.31 3.13 -6.56
C GLY A 264 26.22 3.76 -7.60
N GLY A 265 26.27 3.13 -8.78
CA GLY A 265 27.01 3.62 -9.95
C GLY A 265 26.37 4.85 -10.60
N ALA A 266 26.98 5.36 -11.67
CA ALA A 266 26.52 6.57 -12.38
C ALA A 266 25.03 6.50 -12.80
N GLN A 267 24.59 5.33 -13.27
CA GLN A 267 23.22 5.09 -13.71
C GLN A 267 22.21 5.14 -12.55
N ALA A 268 22.55 4.59 -11.38
CA ALA A 268 21.71 4.68 -10.19
C ALA A 268 21.53 6.14 -9.76
N LYS A 269 22.62 6.93 -9.79
CA LYS A 269 22.57 8.37 -9.52
C LYS A 269 21.68 9.13 -10.51
N GLN A 270 21.69 8.74 -11.79
CA GLN A 270 20.85 9.35 -12.80
C GLN A 270 19.35 9.05 -12.56
N VAL A 271 19.00 7.79 -12.30
CA VAL A 271 17.62 7.41 -11.99
C VAL A 271 17.15 8.08 -10.70
N ARG A 272 17.99 8.14 -9.66
CA ARG A 272 17.69 8.84 -8.40
C ARG A 272 17.41 10.32 -8.65
N ARG A 273 18.22 11.00 -9.47
CA ARG A 273 17.96 12.41 -9.86
C ARG A 273 16.65 12.56 -10.61
N ALA A 274 16.32 11.66 -11.53
CA ALA A 274 15.06 11.71 -12.27
C ALA A 274 13.85 11.55 -11.34
N VAL A 275 13.92 10.64 -10.36
CA VAL A 275 12.88 10.46 -9.34
C VAL A 275 12.78 11.70 -8.44
N ALA A 276 13.90 12.25 -7.96
CA ALA A 276 13.92 13.47 -7.17
C ALA A 276 13.34 14.67 -7.94
N SER A 277 13.65 14.82 -9.23
CA SER A 277 13.10 15.88 -10.08
C SER A 277 11.58 15.76 -10.26
N LYS A 278 11.04 14.54 -10.38
CA LYS A 278 9.58 14.33 -10.43
C LYS A 278 8.92 14.74 -9.12
N MET A 279 9.50 14.34 -7.98
CA MET A 279 8.98 14.76 -6.68
C MET A 279 8.96 16.28 -6.53
N GLN A 280 10.05 16.95 -6.91
CA GLN A 280 10.12 18.41 -6.90
C GLN A 280 9.06 19.03 -7.83
N ALA A 281 8.86 18.47 -9.03
CA ALA A 281 7.83 18.94 -9.96
C ALA A 281 6.41 18.82 -9.39
N VAL A 282 6.10 17.78 -8.60
CA VAL A 282 4.82 17.67 -7.89
C VAL A 282 4.69 18.78 -6.85
N LEU A 283 5.71 19.03 -6.02
CA LEU A 283 5.65 20.11 -5.02
C LEU A 283 5.47 21.49 -5.68
N ASP A 284 6.14 21.72 -6.80
CA ASP A 284 6.04 22.96 -7.58
C ASP A 284 4.65 23.10 -8.24
N GLY A 285 4.12 22.02 -8.83
CA GLY A 285 2.79 21.98 -9.44
C GLY A 285 1.67 22.22 -8.43
N GLN A 286 1.85 21.73 -7.19
CA GLN A 286 0.98 22.02 -6.04
C GLN A 286 1.21 23.39 -5.40
N ARG A 287 2.25 24.13 -5.85
CA ARG A 287 2.66 25.44 -5.33
C ARG A 287 2.80 25.41 -3.80
N LEU A 288 3.53 24.43 -3.30
CA LEU A 288 3.78 24.26 -1.87
C LEU A 288 4.96 25.13 -1.43
N VAL A 289 4.85 25.72 -0.24
CA VAL A 289 5.95 26.52 0.32
C VAL A 289 7.12 25.59 0.66
N SER A 290 8.33 25.98 0.29
CA SER A 290 9.49 25.13 0.55
C SER A 290 9.72 24.91 2.05
N LEU A 291 10.14 23.71 2.42
CA LEU A 291 10.42 23.37 3.82
C LEU A 291 11.52 24.28 4.40
N ASP A 292 12.53 24.62 3.62
CA ASP A 292 13.62 25.50 4.04
C ASP A 292 13.10 26.91 4.38
N THR A 293 12.14 27.43 3.60
CA THR A 293 11.48 28.71 3.88
C THR A 293 10.71 28.64 5.20
N LEU A 294 9.97 27.55 5.43
CA LEU A 294 9.19 27.36 6.66
C LEU A 294 10.07 27.24 7.90
N LEU A 295 11.17 26.49 7.83
CA LEU A 295 12.12 26.33 8.93
C LEU A 295 12.85 27.64 9.23
N ALA A 296 13.32 28.34 8.20
CA ALA A 296 13.96 29.66 8.34
C ALA A 296 13.03 30.68 9.01
N LEU A 297 11.76 30.73 8.61
CA LEU A 297 10.76 31.59 9.26
C LEU A 297 10.51 31.18 10.71
N GLY A 298 10.37 29.88 10.98
CA GLY A 298 10.11 29.38 12.34
C GLY A 298 11.24 29.68 13.32
N ASP A 299 12.48 29.43 12.91
CA ASP A 299 13.67 29.73 13.70
C ASP A 299 13.89 31.23 13.83
N GLY A 300 13.67 31.98 12.74
CA GLY A 300 13.83 33.43 12.76
C GLY A 300 12.83 34.14 13.66
N LEU A 301 11.56 33.71 13.68
CA LEU A 301 10.56 34.24 14.61
C LEU A 301 10.91 33.93 16.08
N LYS A 302 11.54 32.80 16.38
CA LYS A 302 12.04 32.50 17.75
C LYS A 302 13.22 33.40 18.15
N GLN A 303 14.07 33.76 17.19
CA GLN A 303 15.30 34.50 17.43
C GLN A 303 15.12 36.03 17.32
N LEU A 304 14.06 36.51 16.69
CA LEU A 304 13.76 37.93 16.51
C LEU A 304 13.78 38.75 17.81
N PRO A 305 13.22 38.29 18.95
CA PRO A 305 13.30 39.02 20.22
C PRO A 305 14.73 39.22 20.74
N ARG A 306 15.66 38.37 20.30
CA ARG A 306 17.07 38.38 20.73
C ARG A 306 17.95 39.26 19.85
N GLY A 307 17.39 39.89 18.79
CA GLY A 307 18.12 40.75 17.85
C GLY A 307 19.16 40.01 17.00
N LYS A 308 19.02 38.69 16.83
CA LYS A 308 20.02 37.82 16.17
C LYS A 308 19.75 37.53 14.70
N GLU A 309 18.61 37.97 14.19
CA GLU A 309 18.12 37.65 12.83
C GLU A 309 18.00 38.90 11.97
N ASP A 310 18.24 38.75 10.67
CA ASP A 310 18.02 39.78 9.68
C ASP A 310 16.51 39.93 9.39
N ARG A 311 15.94 41.06 9.83
CA ARG A 311 14.52 41.36 9.66
C ARG A 311 14.12 41.49 8.18
N GLU A 312 15.01 42.00 7.31
CA GLU A 312 14.72 42.14 5.88
C GLU A 312 14.66 40.77 5.19
N TYR A 313 15.59 39.88 5.55
CA TYR A 313 15.57 38.49 5.10
C TYR A 313 14.27 37.77 5.51
N LEU A 314 13.84 37.90 6.76
CA LEU A 314 12.59 37.29 7.24
C LEU A 314 11.34 37.85 6.55
N ILE A 315 11.31 39.16 6.26
CA ILE A 315 10.23 39.77 5.47
C ILE A 315 10.21 39.19 4.06
N SER A 316 11.38 38.98 3.45
CA SER A 316 11.48 38.34 2.12
C SER A 316 10.97 36.90 2.14
N GLN A 317 11.38 36.08 3.12
CA GLN A 317 10.86 34.71 3.25
C GLN A 317 9.35 34.68 3.52
N ALA A 318 8.84 35.61 4.34
CA ALA A 318 7.41 35.71 4.63
C ALA A 318 6.58 36.03 3.37
N GLY A 319 7.15 36.78 2.43
CA GLY A 319 6.51 37.07 1.13
C GLY A 319 6.24 35.81 0.30
N LYS A 320 7.09 34.78 0.43
CA LYS A 320 6.93 33.51 -0.30
C LYS A 320 5.71 32.70 0.15
N LEU A 321 5.17 32.95 1.35
CA LEU A 321 3.93 32.32 1.80
C LEU A 321 2.72 32.71 0.95
N GLY A 322 2.79 33.87 0.28
CA GLY A 322 1.73 34.41 -0.58
C GLY A 322 1.90 34.11 -2.07
N GLU A 323 2.87 33.29 -2.49
CA GLU A 323 3.09 32.95 -3.92
C GLU A 323 1.95 32.10 -4.52
N PHE A 324 1.06 31.57 -3.68
CA PHE A 324 -0.13 30.83 -4.09
C PHE A 324 -1.38 31.73 -4.15
N GLU A 325 -2.05 31.75 -5.32
CA GLU A 325 -3.36 32.39 -5.50
C GLU A 325 -4.46 31.34 -5.65
N MET A 326 -5.58 31.50 -4.93
CA MET A 326 -6.74 30.63 -5.09
C MET A 326 -7.40 30.81 -6.48
N PRO A 327 -7.87 29.72 -7.11
CA PRO A 327 -8.69 29.81 -8.32
C PRO A 327 -9.88 30.73 -8.08
N ARG A 328 -10.15 31.64 -9.03
CA ARG A 328 -11.31 32.53 -8.93
C ARG A 328 -12.59 31.69 -8.87
N PRO A 329 -13.41 31.84 -7.82
CA PRO A 329 -14.62 31.05 -7.72
C PRO A 329 -15.61 31.43 -8.82
N ILE A 330 -16.16 30.41 -9.47
CA ILE A 330 -17.15 30.56 -10.56
C ILE A 330 -18.54 30.92 -10.00
N PHE A 331 -18.82 30.52 -8.75
CA PHE A 331 -20.11 30.73 -8.06
C PHE A 331 -19.98 31.70 -6.89
N THR A 332 -21.05 32.45 -6.58
CA THR A 332 -21.17 33.23 -5.34
C THR A 332 -21.29 32.32 -4.11
N ASN A 333 -21.04 32.84 -2.90
CA ASN A 333 -21.14 32.04 -1.66
C ASN A 333 -22.54 31.42 -1.46
N ARG A 334 -23.59 32.12 -1.88
CA ARG A 334 -24.98 31.62 -1.82
C ARG A 334 -25.19 30.48 -2.80
N GLU A 335 -24.81 30.66 -4.07
CA GLU A 335 -24.90 29.61 -5.09
C GLU A 335 -24.07 28.39 -4.71
N ARG A 336 -22.89 28.55 -4.09
CA ARG A 336 -22.10 27.42 -3.58
C ARG A 336 -22.80 26.65 -2.48
N THR A 337 -23.46 27.34 -1.55
CA THR A 337 -24.21 26.68 -0.48
C THR A 337 -25.40 25.90 -1.03
N GLU A 338 -26.02 26.39 -2.11
CA GLU A 338 -27.17 25.75 -2.76
C GLU A 338 -26.74 24.61 -3.73
N TRP A 339 -25.63 24.74 -4.45
CA TRP A 339 -25.21 23.82 -5.53
C TRP A 339 -24.06 22.87 -5.14
N ALA A 340 -23.31 23.18 -4.09
CA ALA A 340 -22.07 22.47 -3.73
C ALA A 340 -21.81 22.50 -2.20
N SER A 341 -22.87 22.36 -1.40
CA SER A 341 -22.76 22.31 0.08
C SER A 341 -21.75 21.24 0.50
N GLY A 342 -20.76 21.63 1.32
CA GLY A 342 -19.68 20.76 1.79
C GLY A 342 -18.45 20.69 0.89
N ILE A 343 -18.51 21.10 -0.38
CA ILE A 343 -17.39 20.88 -1.34
C ILE A 343 -16.36 22.03 -1.31
N TYR A 344 -16.74 23.24 -0.88
CA TYR A 344 -15.89 24.44 -1.05
C TYR A 344 -15.33 25.06 0.25
N ASN A 345 -15.85 24.70 1.44
CA ASN A 345 -15.42 25.36 2.68
C ASN A 345 -14.27 24.60 3.34
N ASN A 346 -13.03 24.80 2.86
CA ASN A 346 -11.86 24.35 3.62
C ASN A 346 -11.28 25.52 4.43
N LYS A 347 -11.62 25.60 5.72
CA LYS A 347 -11.12 26.63 6.65
C LYS A 347 -9.58 26.65 6.71
N HIS A 348 -8.94 25.53 6.39
CA HIS A 348 -7.50 25.42 6.21
C HIS A 348 -6.95 26.44 5.19
N THR A 349 -7.51 26.44 3.99
CA THR A 349 -7.07 27.32 2.89
C THR A 349 -7.36 28.78 3.20
N ASP A 350 -8.51 29.08 3.82
CA ASP A 350 -8.84 30.43 4.29
C ASP A 350 -7.81 30.96 5.29
N LEU A 351 -7.31 30.10 6.18
CA LEU A 351 -6.31 30.47 7.18
C LEU A 351 -4.95 30.78 6.52
N GLN A 352 -4.56 30.02 5.50
CA GLN A 352 -3.35 30.31 4.72
C GLN A 352 -3.47 31.63 3.96
N MET A 353 -4.59 31.88 3.28
CA MET A 353 -4.82 33.12 2.52
C MET A 353 -4.78 34.38 3.39
N ARG A 354 -5.16 34.28 4.66
CA ARG A 354 -5.15 35.41 5.61
C ARG A 354 -3.81 35.62 6.30
N THR A 355 -2.85 34.72 6.11
CA THR A 355 -1.53 34.78 6.75
C THR A 355 -0.69 35.87 6.08
N ASP A 356 -0.30 36.89 6.86
CA ASP A 356 0.60 37.96 6.42
C ASP A 356 1.67 38.18 7.49
N LEU A 357 2.68 37.29 7.50
CA LEU A 357 3.77 37.36 8.46
C LEU A 357 4.68 38.57 8.21
N ALA A 358 4.78 39.05 6.97
CA ALA A 358 5.57 40.23 6.65
C ALA A 358 5.04 41.46 7.38
N LYS A 359 3.71 41.63 7.45
CA LYS A 359 3.06 42.68 8.23
C LYS A 359 3.33 42.53 9.72
N VAL A 360 3.26 41.30 10.26
CA VAL A 360 3.53 41.05 11.69
C VAL A 360 4.98 41.39 12.05
N ILE A 361 5.95 40.95 11.24
CA ILE A 361 7.39 41.20 11.47
C ILE A 361 7.70 42.70 11.42
N LYS A 362 7.09 43.45 10.50
CA LYS A 362 7.26 44.93 10.38
C LYS A 362 6.74 45.68 11.61
N ALA A 363 5.72 45.17 12.28
CA ALA A 363 5.03 45.85 13.38
C ALA A 363 5.76 45.83 14.73
N SER A 364 6.98 45.27 14.80
CA SER A 364 7.75 45.08 16.06
C SER A 364 6.93 44.36 17.15
N PRO A 365 6.59 43.08 16.91
CA PRO A 365 5.61 42.33 17.69
C PRO A 365 6.10 41.94 19.09
N SER A 366 5.16 41.76 20.02
CA SER A 366 5.40 41.17 21.34
C SER A 366 5.74 39.67 21.25
N ALA A 367 6.24 39.09 22.34
CA ALA A 367 6.57 37.66 22.40
C ALA A 367 5.36 36.75 22.08
N THR A 368 4.17 37.08 22.59
CA THR A 368 2.94 36.33 22.29
C THR A 368 2.54 36.45 20.82
N GLN A 369 2.65 37.63 20.23
CA GLN A 369 2.37 37.82 18.80
C GLN A 369 3.36 37.05 17.91
N LEU A 370 4.61 36.89 18.35
CA LEU A 370 5.59 36.06 17.64
C LEU A 370 5.29 34.57 17.79
N GLU A 371 4.81 34.13 18.94
CA GLU A 371 4.32 32.75 19.12
C GLU A 371 3.13 32.47 18.21
N ASP A 372 2.14 33.36 18.17
CA ASP A 372 0.98 33.26 17.28
C ASP A 372 1.39 33.26 15.80
N ALA A 373 2.35 34.12 15.43
CA ALA A 373 2.92 34.17 14.08
C ALA A 373 3.58 32.84 13.68
N ARG A 374 4.27 32.18 14.61
CA ARG A 374 4.82 30.84 14.36
C ARG A 374 3.72 29.81 14.18
N GLY A 375 2.63 29.91 14.93
CA GLY A 375 1.45 29.06 14.75
C GLY A 375 0.85 29.15 13.34
N GLN A 376 0.93 30.31 12.68
CA GLN A 376 0.46 30.49 11.31
C GLN A 376 1.28 29.71 10.27
N LEU A 377 2.47 29.17 10.63
CA LEU A 377 3.26 28.31 9.75
C LEU A 377 2.78 26.84 9.77
N ALA A 378 2.03 26.40 10.78
CA ALA A 378 1.60 25.01 10.93
C ALA A 378 0.82 24.45 9.71
N PRO A 379 -0.12 25.18 9.09
CA PRO A 379 -0.86 24.69 7.92
C PRO A 379 0.03 24.55 6.68
N PHE A 380 0.99 25.46 6.49
CA PHE A 380 1.94 25.37 5.39
C PHE A 380 2.90 24.20 5.59
N LEU A 381 3.38 23.99 6.83
CA LEU A 381 4.20 22.82 7.16
C LEU A 381 3.44 21.53 6.86
N ARG A 382 2.18 21.44 7.30
CA ARG A 382 1.28 20.32 7.01
C ARG A 382 1.24 20.03 5.51
N ASP A 383 0.96 21.04 4.68
CA ASP A 383 0.83 20.84 3.24
C ASP A 383 2.13 20.37 2.60
N THR A 384 3.27 20.93 2.99
CA THR A 384 4.58 20.55 2.46
C THR A 384 4.92 19.10 2.82
N VAL A 385 4.71 18.67 4.07
CA VAL A 385 5.01 17.29 4.46
C VAL A 385 4.02 16.27 3.88
N VAL A 386 2.74 16.64 3.70
CA VAL A 386 1.76 15.80 2.98
C VAL A 386 2.13 15.71 1.49
N GLY A 387 2.54 16.83 0.90
CA GLY A 387 3.00 16.90 -0.49
C GLY A 387 4.18 15.98 -0.78
N LEU A 388 5.12 15.82 0.16
CA LEU A 388 6.22 14.87 0.03
C LEU A 388 5.74 13.40 -0.05
N ASN A 389 4.69 13.04 0.71
CA ASN A 389 4.09 11.71 0.63
C ASN A 389 3.39 11.48 -0.72
N TYR A 390 2.64 12.49 -1.18
CA TYR A 390 1.94 12.46 -2.47
C TYR A 390 2.93 12.35 -3.62
N ALA A 391 4.02 13.12 -3.58
CA ALA A 391 5.09 13.10 -4.56
C ALA A 391 5.81 11.74 -4.61
N TYR A 392 6.00 11.08 -3.46
CA TYR A 392 6.61 9.75 -3.45
C TYR A 392 5.74 8.68 -4.10
N TYR A 393 4.42 8.77 -3.88
CA TYR A 393 3.42 7.84 -4.42
C TYR A 393 2.75 8.34 -5.68
N GLU A 394 3.36 9.30 -6.37
CA GLU A 394 2.91 9.82 -7.66
C GLU A 394 2.63 8.64 -8.61
N PRO A 395 1.37 8.42 -9.02
CA PRO A 395 1.04 7.35 -9.95
C PRO A 395 1.64 7.65 -11.33
N PRO A 396 1.88 6.64 -12.19
CA PRO A 396 2.38 6.89 -13.54
C PRO A 396 1.51 7.93 -14.28
N GLY A 397 2.12 9.02 -14.74
CA GLY A 397 1.50 10.18 -15.39
C GLY A 397 1.00 11.28 -14.44
N ALA A 398 0.30 10.91 -13.37
CA ALA A 398 -0.13 11.80 -12.29
C ALA A 398 -0.79 13.12 -12.71
N GLU A 399 -1.67 13.07 -13.70
CA GLU A 399 -2.42 14.22 -14.18
C GLU A 399 -3.17 14.95 -13.06
N THR A 400 -3.69 14.21 -12.07
CA THR A 400 -4.33 14.84 -10.90
C THR A 400 -3.38 15.74 -10.12
N LEU A 401 -2.13 15.30 -9.90
CA LEU A 401 -1.14 16.06 -9.11
C LEU A 401 -0.52 17.22 -9.89
N TYR A 402 -0.45 17.13 -11.21
CA TYR A 402 0.09 18.23 -12.03
C TYR A 402 -0.95 19.30 -12.38
N ASN A 403 -2.23 18.91 -12.53
CA ASN A 403 -3.27 19.83 -13.03
C ASN A 403 -4.21 20.38 -11.94
N ASN A 404 -4.30 19.74 -10.78
CA ASN A 404 -5.06 20.27 -9.64
C ASN A 404 -4.10 20.82 -8.56
N PRO A 405 -3.72 22.12 -8.60
CA PRO A 405 -2.76 22.71 -7.67
C PRO A 405 -3.27 22.81 -6.22
N LEU A 406 -4.51 22.39 -5.98
CA LEU A 406 -5.12 22.36 -4.66
C LEU A 406 -5.16 20.97 -4.04
N PHE A 407 -4.88 19.90 -4.78
CA PHE A 407 -5.19 18.53 -4.37
C PHE A 407 -4.58 18.13 -3.01
N VAL A 408 -3.32 18.50 -2.76
CA VAL A 408 -2.65 18.27 -1.46
C VAL A 408 -3.24 19.15 -0.36
N ARG A 409 -3.38 20.45 -0.65
CA ARG A 409 -3.88 21.47 0.29
C ARG A 409 -5.33 21.21 0.71
N SER A 410 -6.15 20.69 -0.21
CA SER A 410 -7.58 20.45 -0.01
C SER A 410 -7.89 19.14 0.68
N HIS A 411 -6.90 18.26 0.90
CA HIS A 411 -7.11 17.03 1.67
C HIS A 411 -7.70 17.38 3.05
N ASP A 412 -8.84 16.82 3.39
CA ASP A 412 -9.49 17.02 4.68
C ASP A 412 -9.24 15.83 5.62
N PHE A 413 -8.36 16.03 6.60
CA PHE A 413 -8.05 15.03 7.62
C PHE A 413 -9.06 14.98 8.75
N ALA A 414 -9.90 16.01 8.93
CA ALA A 414 -10.79 16.13 10.09
C ALA A 414 -12.26 15.85 9.76
N GLY A 415 -12.58 15.62 8.48
CA GLY A 415 -13.96 15.42 8.01
C GLY A 415 -14.81 16.68 8.19
N GLU A 416 -14.20 17.86 8.06
CA GLU A 416 -14.90 19.14 8.08
C GLU A 416 -15.84 19.31 6.87
N THR A 417 -15.46 18.78 5.70
CA THR A 417 -16.20 18.93 4.44
C THR A 417 -17.34 17.92 4.30
N VAL A 418 -17.25 16.77 4.97
CA VAL A 418 -18.20 15.65 4.84
C VAL A 418 -18.57 15.04 6.18
N SER A 419 -19.87 14.91 6.44
CA SER A 419 -20.38 14.25 7.66
C SER A 419 -20.38 12.72 7.54
N GLY A 420 -20.13 12.03 8.66
CA GLY A 420 -20.22 10.56 8.74
C GLY A 420 -18.99 9.80 8.26
N ILE A 421 -17.89 10.50 7.94
CA ILE A 421 -16.63 9.88 7.53
C ILE A 421 -15.81 9.44 8.74
N LYS A 422 -15.22 8.25 8.64
CA LYS A 422 -14.22 7.74 9.59
C LYS A 422 -12.84 8.25 9.19
N VAL A 423 -12.40 9.32 9.82
CA VAL A 423 -11.21 10.11 9.42
C VAL A 423 -9.87 9.38 9.52
N TRP A 424 -9.80 8.24 10.21
CA TRP A 424 -8.60 7.40 10.32
C TRP A 424 -8.59 6.19 9.38
N GLN A 425 -9.65 5.95 8.62
CA GLN A 425 -9.66 4.91 7.58
C GLN A 425 -9.00 5.43 6.30
N ALA A 426 -8.77 4.55 5.32
CA ALA A 426 -8.30 4.92 3.99
C ALA A 426 -9.13 6.10 3.43
N PRO A 427 -8.48 7.13 2.85
CA PRO A 427 -9.18 8.32 2.40
C PRO A 427 -10.07 8.01 1.20
N GLN A 428 -11.12 8.80 1.05
CA GLN A 428 -12.01 8.72 -0.10
C GLN A 428 -11.89 9.97 -0.96
N LEU A 429 -12.03 9.79 -2.28
CA LEU A 429 -12.04 10.88 -3.24
C LEU A 429 -13.42 11.53 -3.29
N PHE A 430 -13.48 12.82 -2.98
CA PHE A 430 -14.69 13.65 -3.05
C PHE A 430 -14.56 14.73 -4.12
N GLY A 431 -15.70 15.20 -4.63
CA GLY A 431 -15.76 16.31 -5.59
C GLY A 431 -15.36 15.96 -7.04
N ALA A 432 -15.03 14.70 -7.33
CA ALA A 432 -14.78 14.24 -8.69
C ALA A 432 -16.01 14.49 -9.59
N GLY A 433 -15.79 15.08 -10.77
CA GLY A 433 -16.85 15.43 -11.73
C GLY A 433 -17.72 16.64 -11.35
N ALA A 434 -17.46 17.31 -10.21
CA ALA A 434 -18.24 18.48 -9.78
C ALA A 434 -17.54 19.80 -10.21
N PRO A 435 -18.06 20.54 -11.21
CA PRO A 435 -17.42 21.76 -11.71
C PRO A 435 -17.44 22.93 -10.71
N ALA A 436 -18.28 22.83 -9.67
CA ALA A 436 -18.49 23.88 -8.66
C ALA A 436 -17.51 23.82 -7.46
N GLY A 437 -16.69 22.77 -7.37
CA GLY A 437 -16.01 22.37 -6.12
C GLY A 437 -14.56 22.81 -5.92
N GLY A 438 -13.94 23.52 -6.86
CA GLY A 438 -12.50 23.81 -6.78
C GLY A 438 -11.60 22.60 -7.08
N GLY A 439 -12.17 21.50 -7.56
CA GLY A 439 -11.48 20.25 -7.89
C GLY A 439 -11.84 19.10 -6.94
N ALA A 440 -11.39 17.89 -7.29
CA ALA A 440 -11.49 16.76 -6.38
C ALA A 440 -10.52 16.94 -5.20
N HIS A 441 -10.82 16.29 -4.07
CA HIS A 441 -9.96 16.26 -2.89
C HIS A 441 -10.14 14.96 -2.12
N LEU A 442 -9.16 14.62 -1.27
CA LEU A 442 -9.26 13.46 -0.39
C LEU A 442 -9.88 13.85 0.96
N VAL A 443 -10.66 12.96 1.55
CA VAL A 443 -11.16 13.10 2.93
C VAL A 443 -10.83 11.82 3.70
N GLY A 444 -10.18 11.95 4.85
CA GLY A 444 -9.71 10.83 5.68
C GLY A 444 -8.19 10.82 5.86
N SER A 445 -7.63 9.66 6.17
CA SER A 445 -6.23 9.49 6.55
C SER A 445 -5.26 9.46 5.33
N LEU A 446 -3.99 9.15 5.55
CA LEU A 446 -3.02 8.77 4.50
C LEU A 446 -2.83 7.24 4.40
N ALA A 447 -3.59 6.43 5.13
CA ALA A 447 -3.55 4.98 4.92
C ALA A 447 -4.02 4.66 3.48
N ASP A 448 -3.41 3.67 2.84
CA ASP A 448 -3.75 3.28 1.47
C ASP A 448 -3.52 4.39 0.41
N LEU A 449 -2.78 5.47 0.74
CA LEU A 449 -2.53 6.60 -0.17
C LEU A 449 -2.09 6.18 -1.59
N PRO A 450 -1.18 5.21 -1.80
CA PRO A 450 -0.76 4.81 -3.14
C PRO A 450 -1.95 4.32 -4.00
N PHE A 451 -2.84 3.53 -3.40
CA PHE A 451 -4.02 3.02 -4.06
C PHE A 451 -5.02 4.14 -4.36
N VAL A 452 -5.25 5.04 -3.41
CA VAL A 452 -6.22 6.14 -3.59
C VAL A 452 -5.74 7.15 -4.62
N LEU A 453 -4.44 7.45 -4.70
CA LEU A 453 -3.87 8.27 -5.77
C LEU A 453 -4.01 7.60 -7.13
N ALA A 454 -3.74 6.29 -7.21
CA ALA A 454 -3.93 5.53 -8.44
C ALA A 454 -5.41 5.45 -8.85
N ALA A 455 -6.33 5.38 -7.88
CA ALA A 455 -7.77 5.40 -8.12
C ALA A 455 -8.27 6.76 -8.63
N ALA A 456 -7.64 7.87 -8.23
CA ALA A 456 -7.89 9.19 -8.79
C ALA A 456 -7.30 9.33 -10.20
N GLU A 457 -6.13 8.72 -10.46
CA GLU A 457 -5.43 8.81 -11.74
C GLU A 457 -6.05 7.95 -12.85
N GLN A 458 -6.67 6.82 -12.51
CA GLN A 458 -7.17 5.86 -13.52
C GLN A 458 -8.10 6.50 -14.56
N ASP A 459 -8.91 7.49 -14.17
CA ASP A 459 -9.88 8.16 -15.04
C ASP A 459 -9.20 9.06 -16.10
N PHE A 460 -7.89 9.32 -15.98
CA PHE A 460 -7.08 10.05 -16.95
C PHE A 460 -6.39 9.14 -17.97
N ILE A 461 -6.43 7.82 -17.78
CA ILE A 461 -5.82 6.87 -18.71
C ILE A 461 -6.80 6.56 -19.83
N ALA A 462 -6.58 7.14 -21.00
CA ALA A 462 -7.41 6.89 -22.17
C ALA A 462 -7.11 5.50 -22.76
N PRO A 463 -8.09 4.57 -22.80
CA PRO A 463 -7.87 3.25 -23.37
C PRO A 463 -7.77 3.33 -24.90
N GLN A 464 -6.90 2.51 -25.49
CA GLN A 464 -6.73 2.41 -26.94
C GLN A 464 -7.89 1.65 -27.61
N ASN A 465 -8.57 0.81 -26.86
CA ASN A 465 -9.69 0.01 -27.31
C ASN A 465 -10.99 0.47 -26.63
N VAL A 466 -12.13 0.32 -27.30
CA VAL A 466 -13.44 0.57 -26.67
C VAL A 466 -13.66 -0.48 -25.59
N GLN A 467 -13.63 -0.04 -24.33
CA GLN A 467 -13.82 -0.91 -23.17
C GLN A 467 -15.27 -0.86 -22.70
N ALA A 468 -15.85 -2.02 -22.39
CA ALA A 468 -17.21 -2.10 -21.87
C ALA A 468 -17.30 -1.69 -20.38
N LEU A 469 -16.19 -1.73 -19.63
CA LEU A 469 -16.15 -1.55 -18.18
C LEU A 469 -14.85 -0.88 -17.71
N ILE A 470 -14.97 0.08 -16.79
CA ILE A 470 -13.86 0.71 -16.06
C ILE A 470 -13.43 -0.25 -14.94
N TRP A 471 -12.15 -0.61 -14.91
CA TRP A 471 -11.54 -1.54 -13.96
C TRP A 471 -11.20 -0.86 -12.63
N ARG A 472 -12.23 -0.37 -11.94
CA ARG A 472 -12.14 0.55 -10.79
C ARG A 472 -11.22 0.11 -9.66
N GLU A 473 -11.08 -1.19 -9.44
CA GLU A 473 -10.24 -1.79 -8.39
C GLU A 473 -8.94 -2.37 -8.95
N PHE A 474 -8.96 -2.85 -10.19
CA PHE A 474 -7.83 -3.56 -10.79
C PHE A 474 -6.75 -2.62 -11.31
N VAL A 475 -7.13 -1.56 -12.01
CA VAL A 475 -6.16 -0.56 -12.53
C VAL A 475 -5.42 0.13 -11.38
N PRO A 476 -6.09 0.60 -10.31
CA PRO A 476 -5.37 1.22 -9.20
C PRO A 476 -4.38 0.28 -8.51
N GLU A 477 -4.70 -1.02 -8.40
CA GLU A 477 -3.79 -2.02 -7.84
C GLU A 477 -2.57 -2.26 -8.75
N LEU A 478 -2.75 -2.34 -10.07
CA LEU A 478 -1.65 -2.45 -11.02
C LEU A 478 -0.69 -1.25 -10.92
N LEU A 479 -1.24 -0.04 -10.91
CA LEU A 479 -0.44 1.19 -10.78
C LEU A 479 0.27 1.27 -9.42
N THR A 480 -0.40 0.86 -8.34
CA THR A 480 0.20 0.76 -7.00
C THR A 480 1.37 -0.22 -6.99
N SER A 481 1.18 -1.39 -7.59
CA SER A 481 2.18 -2.46 -7.72
C SER A 481 3.40 -2.05 -8.55
N ALA A 482 3.25 -1.05 -9.43
CA ALA A 482 4.35 -0.51 -10.23
C ALA A 482 5.18 0.56 -9.49
N ILE A 483 4.64 1.17 -8.43
CA ILE A 483 5.27 2.27 -7.69
C ILE A 483 5.82 1.80 -6.33
N LEU A 484 5.05 1.01 -5.59
CA LEU A 484 5.37 0.62 -4.22
C LEU A 484 6.69 -0.18 -4.08
N PRO A 485 7.04 -1.15 -4.97
CA PRO A 485 8.21 -2.01 -4.75
C PRO A 485 9.58 -1.35 -4.75
N ARG A 486 9.80 -0.31 -5.55
CA ARG A 486 11.10 0.40 -5.70
C ARG A 486 12.35 -0.53 -5.69
N TRP A 487 12.86 -0.89 -6.86
CA TRP A 487 13.93 -1.87 -7.04
C TRP A 487 15.36 -1.34 -6.81
N TRP A 488 15.55 -0.43 -5.84
CA TRP A 488 16.87 0.16 -5.55
C TRP A 488 17.91 -0.85 -5.08
N ARG A 489 17.47 -1.86 -4.33
CA ARG A 489 18.34 -2.86 -3.69
C ARG A 489 18.40 -4.18 -4.44
N VAL A 490 17.80 -4.25 -5.63
CA VAL A 490 17.82 -5.44 -6.48
C VAL A 490 19.19 -5.57 -7.16
N SER A 491 19.83 -6.72 -6.97
CA SER A 491 21.09 -7.09 -7.57
C SER A 491 20.89 -7.60 -9.00
N ARG A 492 21.97 -7.66 -9.78
CA ARG A 492 21.91 -8.28 -11.12
C ARG A 492 21.57 -9.77 -11.04
N ASN A 493 22.01 -10.45 -9.99
CA ASN A 493 21.69 -11.86 -9.76
C ASN A 493 20.20 -12.03 -9.46
N GLU A 494 19.62 -11.15 -8.64
CA GLU A 494 18.18 -11.17 -8.32
C GLU A 494 17.34 -10.97 -9.58
N LEU A 495 17.67 -9.95 -10.38
CA LEU A 495 17.00 -9.68 -11.66
C LEU A 495 17.11 -10.87 -12.62
N HIS A 496 18.32 -11.41 -12.78
CA HIS A 496 18.55 -12.54 -13.68
C HIS A 496 17.89 -13.84 -13.18
N ALA A 497 17.85 -14.06 -11.87
CA ALA A 497 17.14 -15.20 -11.29
C ALA A 497 15.65 -15.19 -11.65
N VAL A 498 14.99 -14.03 -11.64
CA VAL A 498 13.58 -13.91 -12.04
C VAL A 498 13.35 -14.38 -13.48
N THR A 499 14.25 -14.02 -14.39
CA THR A 499 14.25 -14.53 -15.77
C THR A 499 14.42 -16.03 -15.81
N LEU A 500 15.43 -16.55 -15.11
CA LEU A 500 15.78 -17.96 -15.11
C LEU A 500 14.69 -18.84 -14.51
N TYR A 501 14.02 -18.43 -13.43
CA TYR A 501 12.87 -19.15 -12.88
C TYR A 501 11.75 -19.29 -13.91
N GLN A 502 11.39 -18.20 -14.61
CA GLN A 502 10.36 -18.27 -15.65
C GLN A 502 10.77 -19.19 -16.81
N ARG A 503 12.00 -19.04 -17.32
CA ARG A 503 12.53 -19.88 -18.40
C ARG A 503 12.66 -21.35 -18.00
N THR A 504 13.08 -21.63 -16.77
CA THR A 504 13.15 -23.01 -16.25
C THR A 504 11.76 -23.63 -16.19
N GLY A 505 10.73 -22.87 -15.79
CA GLY A 505 9.35 -23.33 -15.85
C GLY A 505 8.90 -23.68 -17.27
N GLU A 506 9.26 -22.85 -18.24
CA GLU A 506 9.01 -23.08 -19.67
C GLU A 506 9.74 -24.34 -20.19
N GLU A 507 11.01 -24.54 -19.82
CA GLU A 507 11.78 -25.75 -20.16
C GLU A 507 11.16 -27.03 -19.57
N LEU A 508 10.68 -26.98 -18.32
CA LEU A 508 10.00 -28.10 -17.67
C LEU A 508 8.70 -28.48 -18.39
N LEU A 509 7.93 -27.49 -18.85
CA LEU A 509 6.72 -27.70 -19.64
C LEU A 509 7.05 -28.37 -20.98
N ILE A 510 8.05 -27.88 -21.70
CA ILE A 510 8.49 -28.46 -22.97
C ILE A 510 8.98 -29.91 -22.76
N GLY A 511 9.84 -30.15 -21.76
CA GLY A 511 10.35 -31.50 -21.48
C GLY A 511 9.26 -32.50 -21.08
N SER A 512 8.17 -32.04 -20.46
CA SER A 512 7.07 -32.89 -20.02
C SER A 512 6.23 -33.51 -21.15
N GLN A 513 6.36 -33.00 -22.37
CA GLN A 513 5.65 -33.55 -23.53
C GLN A 513 6.11 -34.99 -23.84
N GLU A 514 7.42 -35.21 -23.77
CA GLU A 514 8.05 -36.48 -24.12
C GLU A 514 8.32 -37.38 -22.91
N ASN A 515 8.16 -36.84 -21.68
CA ASN A 515 8.45 -37.55 -20.44
C ASN A 515 7.22 -37.58 -19.51
N GLU A 516 6.58 -38.76 -19.40
CA GLU A 516 5.39 -38.97 -18.56
C GLU A 516 5.66 -38.77 -17.07
N ASP A 517 6.84 -39.17 -16.57
CA ASP A 517 7.19 -39.00 -15.16
C ASP A 517 7.36 -37.50 -14.81
N LEU A 518 8.07 -36.77 -15.67
CA LEU A 518 8.21 -35.32 -15.55
C LEU A 518 6.83 -34.63 -15.63
N ARG A 519 5.96 -35.05 -16.56
CA ARG A 519 4.61 -34.50 -16.69
C ARG A 519 3.79 -34.66 -15.42
N LYS A 520 3.80 -35.84 -14.78
CA LYS A 520 3.09 -36.06 -13.51
C LYS A 520 3.57 -35.10 -12.42
N LYS A 521 4.89 -34.87 -12.33
CA LYS A 521 5.48 -33.93 -11.36
C LYS A 521 5.09 -32.48 -11.65
N VAL A 522 5.19 -32.06 -12.91
CA VAL A 522 4.76 -30.72 -13.37
C VAL A 522 3.29 -30.49 -13.05
N MET A 523 2.40 -31.41 -13.43
CA MET A 523 0.96 -31.27 -13.16
C MET A 523 0.64 -31.29 -11.67
N THR A 524 1.35 -32.08 -10.87
CA THR A 524 1.20 -32.06 -9.39
C THR A 524 1.48 -30.66 -8.85
N ILE A 525 2.55 -30.00 -9.30
CA ILE A 525 2.89 -28.64 -8.86
C ILE A 525 1.86 -27.62 -9.36
N LEU A 526 1.51 -27.65 -10.66
CA LEU A 526 0.59 -26.67 -11.24
C LEU A 526 -0.81 -26.77 -10.65
N SER A 527 -1.26 -27.98 -10.29
CA SER A 527 -2.57 -28.18 -9.65
C SER A 527 -2.72 -27.49 -8.29
N ASP A 528 -1.60 -27.13 -7.63
CA ASP A 528 -1.63 -26.37 -6.38
C ASP A 528 -1.99 -24.88 -6.60
N ARG A 529 -1.77 -24.36 -7.82
CA ARG A 529 -1.96 -22.93 -8.15
C ARG A 529 -2.97 -22.69 -9.26
N MET A 530 -3.40 -23.69 -10.02
CA MET A 530 -4.36 -23.55 -11.12
C MET A 530 -5.76 -24.01 -10.73
N VAL A 531 -6.78 -23.38 -11.31
CA VAL A 531 -8.14 -23.94 -11.23
C VAL A 531 -8.21 -25.23 -12.07
N PRO A 532 -9.08 -26.20 -11.73
CA PRO A 532 -9.12 -27.50 -12.40
C PRO A 532 -9.29 -27.42 -13.93
N GLN A 533 -10.02 -26.44 -14.42
CA GLN A 533 -10.21 -26.24 -15.87
C GLN A 533 -8.91 -25.90 -16.58
N ASP A 534 -8.14 -24.94 -16.06
CA ASP A 534 -6.88 -24.49 -16.65
C ASP A 534 -5.83 -25.60 -16.55
N SER A 535 -5.77 -26.30 -15.41
CA SER A 535 -4.91 -27.46 -15.23
C SER A 535 -5.17 -28.55 -16.28
N ASN A 536 -6.44 -28.84 -16.58
CA ASN A 536 -6.79 -29.81 -17.62
C ASN A 536 -6.38 -29.34 -19.02
N GLN A 537 -6.56 -28.05 -19.33
CA GLN A 537 -6.16 -27.49 -20.63
C GLN A 537 -4.64 -27.56 -20.83
N VAL A 538 -3.87 -27.28 -19.78
CA VAL A 538 -2.41 -27.44 -19.79
C VAL A 538 -2.05 -28.90 -20.03
N GLU A 539 -2.64 -29.85 -19.29
CA GLU A 539 -2.35 -31.28 -19.46
C GLU A 539 -2.67 -31.77 -20.89
N GLU A 540 -3.82 -31.37 -21.44
CA GLU A 540 -4.20 -31.68 -22.83
C GLU A 540 -3.21 -31.10 -23.84
N ALA A 541 -2.75 -29.86 -23.64
CA ALA A 541 -1.75 -29.25 -24.51
C ALA A 541 -0.39 -29.98 -24.45
N LEU A 542 0.03 -30.40 -23.25
CA LEU A 542 1.25 -31.18 -23.05
C LEU A 542 1.17 -32.55 -23.73
N LEU A 543 0.06 -33.28 -23.55
CA LEU A 543 -0.21 -34.56 -24.22
C LEU A 543 -0.26 -34.44 -25.75
N ALA A 544 -0.78 -33.31 -26.25
CA ALA A 544 -0.88 -33.04 -27.68
C ALA A 544 0.43 -32.53 -28.31
N GLY A 545 1.52 -32.37 -27.55
CA GLY A 545 2.77 -31.83 -28.10
C GLY A 545 2.73 -30.33 -28.39
N ARG A 546 1.84 -29.55 -27.75
CA ARG A 546 1.61 -28.11 -28.00
C ARG A 546 2.10 -27.15 -26.89
N ALA A 547 3.13 -27.52 -26.12
CA ALA A 547 3.66 -26.70 -25.02
C ALA A 547 4.13 -25.31 -25.49
N VAL A 548 4.81 -25.22 -26.63
CA VAL A 548 5.30 -23.95 -27.18
C VAL A 548 4.15 -23.00 -27.54
N GLU A 549 3.02 -23.53 -28.01
CA GLU A 549 1.82 -22.75 -28.32
C GLU A 549 1.08 -22.29 -27.05
N MET A 550 1.12 -23.10 -26.00
CA MET A 550 0.43 -22.85 -24.73
C MET A 550 1.23 -21.95 -23.77
N ILE A 551 2.57 -21.96 -23.79
CA ILE A 551 3.40 -21.08 -22.94
C ILE A 551 3.01 -19.59 -23.04
N PRO A 552 2.67 -19.05 -24.22
CA PRO A 552 2.10 -17.71 -24.36
C PRO A 552 0.81 -17.44 -23.57
N GLU A 553 0.05 -18.46 -23.23
CA GLU A 553 -1.22 -18.36 -22.49
C GLU A 553 -1.03 -18.56 -20.98
N MET A 554 0.16 -18.98 -20.54
CA MET A 554 0.50 -19.12 -19.12
C MET A 554 0.90 -17.80 -18.49
N LEU A 555 0.55 -17.65 -17.20
CA LEU A 555 0.95 -16.49 -16.41
C LEU A 555 2.45 -16.58 -16.07
N PRO A 556 3.19 -15.45 -16.10
CA PRO A 556 4.56 -15.36 -15.59
C PRO A 556 4.73 -15.93 -14.16
N ALA A 557 3.73 -15.72 -13.30
CA ALA A 557 3.74 -16.25 -11.94
C ALA A 557 3.62 -17.80 -11.90
N ASP A 558 2.97 -18.42 -12.87
CA ASP A 558 2.81 -19.89 -12.93
C ASP A 558 4.10 -20.58 -13.34
N THR A 559 4.80 -20.06 -14.37
CA THR A 559 6.09 -20.63 -14.80
C THR A 559 7.17 -20.38 -13.74
N PHE A 560 7.17 -19.21 -13.11
CA PHE A 560 8.04 -18.91 -11.97
C PHE A 560 7.79 -19.86 -10.79
N TYR A 561 6.52 -20.04 -10.40
CA TYR A 561 6.13 -20.95 -9.31
C TYR A 561 6.50 -22.41 -9.62
N LEU A 562 6.27 -22.86 -10.85
CA LEU A 562 6.62 -24.21 -11.30
C LEU A 562 8.11 -24.50 -11.07
N ALA A 563 8.98 -23.61 -11.53
CA ALA A 563 10.43 -23.79 -11.34
C ALA A 563 10.84 -23.76 -9.86
N ALA A 564 10.28 -22.84 -9.08
CA ALA A 564 10.57 -22.71 -7.65
C ALA A 564 10.18 -23.97 -6.87
N GLU A 565 8.96 -24.48 -7.07
CA GLU A 565 8.49 -25.69 -6.40
C GLU A 565 9.14 -26.96 -6.94
N PHE A 566 9.47 -27.01 -8.23
CA PHE A 566 10.20 -28.15 -8.80
C PHE A 566 11.60 -28.25 -8.18
N SER A 567 12.33 -27.13 -8.10
CA SER A 567 13.62 -27.04 -7.43
C SER A 567 13.54 -27.48 -5.95
N ARG A 568 12.46 -27.10 -5.27
CA ARG A 568 12.25 -27.43 -3.85
C ARG A 568 11.84 -28.89 -3.61
N ARG A 569 10.95 -29.45 -4.44
CA ARG A 569 10.38 -30.81 -4.27
C ARG A 569 11.27 -31.90 -4.87
N PHE A 570 12.04 -31.58 -5.91
CA PHE A 570 12.81 -32.52 -6.72
C PHE A 570 14.27 -32.06 -6.89
N ALA A 571 14.88 -31.58 -5.81
CA ALA A 571 16.23 -30.98 -5.81
C ALA A 571 17.33 -31.88 -6.39
N ASP A 572 17.19 -33.20 -6.24
CA ASP A 572 18.18 -34.19 -6.71
C ASP A 572 18.08 -34.50 -8.21
N GLU A 573 17.04 -34.01 -8.90
CA GLU A 573 16.75 -34.36 -10.30
C GLU A 573 17.35 -33.37 -11.31
N ALA A 574 18.61 -32.95 -11.11
CA ALA A 574 19.31 -32.01 -11.99
C ALA A 574 19.34 -32.42 -13.48
N GLY A 575 19.14 -33.71 -13.79
CA GLY A 575 19.06 -34.23 -15.16
C GLY A 575 17.81 -33.83 -15.94
N SER A 576 16.74 -33.41 -15.25
CA SER A 576 15.49 -32.92 -15.86
C SER A 576 15.53 -31.42 -16.20
N TRP A 577 16.64 -30.75 -15.89
CA TRP A 577 16.79 -29.30 -16.06
C TRP A 577 17.36 -28.98 -17.44
N GLY A 578 16.73 -28.03 -18.14
CA GLY A 578 17.25 -27.48 -19.39
C GLY A 578 18.45 -26.56 -19.16
N GLU A 579 18.75 -25.71 -20.14
CA GLU A 579 19.90 -24.81 -20.08
C GLU A 579 19.70 -23.73 -19.01
N ALA A 580 18.56 -23.03 -19.06
CA ALA A 580 18.21 -22.02 -18.07
C ALA A 580 18.11 -22.64 -16.67
N GLY A 581 17.60 -23.87 -16.60
CA GLY A 581 17.58 -24.61 -15.35
C GLY A 581 18.97 -24.84 -14.74
N ARG A 582 19.94 -25.32 -15.51
CA ARG A 582 21.30 -25.54 -14.98
C ARG A 582 21.95 -24.24 -14.53
N GLU A 583 21.71 -23.15 -15.25
CA GLU A 583 22.18 -21.82 -14.88
C GLU A 583 21.54 -21.35 -13.57
N LEU A 584 20.21 -21.50 -13.43
CA LEU A 584 19.47 -21.18 -12.21
C LEU A 584 20.02 -21.96 -11.01
N HIS A 585 20.24 -23.25 -11.17
CA HIS A 585 20.79 -24.10 -10.11
C HIS A 585 22.20 -23.65 -9.69
N ASN A 586 23.04 -23.25 -10.65
CA ASN A 586 24.35 -22.67 -10.35
C ASN A 586 24.23 -21.35 -9.57
N LEU A 587 23.33 -20.48 -10.01
CA LEU A 587 23.09 -19.18 -9.37
C LEU A 587 22.57 -19.35 -7.94
N ILE A 588 21.62 -20.26 -7.70
CA ILE A 588 21.10 -20.60 -6.36
C ILE A 588 22.22 -21.10 -5.45
N ARG A 589 23.12 -21.96 -5.95
CA ARG A 589 24.24 -22.46 -5.15
C ARG A 589 25.25 -21.38 -4.78
N GLN A 590 25.49 -20.42 -5.68
CA GLN A 590 26.47 -19.35 -5.46
C GLN A 590 25.90 -18.21 -4.60
N HIS A 591 24.63 -17.87 -4.79
CA HIS A 591 23.97 -16.70 -4.19
C HIS A 591 22.65 -17.04 -3.47
N PRO A 592 22.61 -18.05 -2.58
CA PRO A 592 21.36 -18.59 -2.04
C PRO A 592 20.50 -17.57 -1.27
N LYS A 593 21.12 -16.52 -0.70
CA LYS A 593 20.39 -15.47 0.01
C LYS A 593 19.74 -14.45 -0.95
N GLU A 594 20.44 -14.11 -2.04
CA GLU A 594 19.96 -13.15 -3.04
C GLU A 594 18.83 -13.76 -3.86
N VAL A 595 18.95 -15.02 -4.29
CA VAL A 595 17.99 -15.62 -5.24
C VAL A 595 16.97 -16.56 -4.59
N SER A 596 16.77 -16.41 -3.28
CA SER A 596 15.77 -17.16 -2.51
C SER A 596 14.34 -16.76 -2.89
N TRP A 597 13.39 -17.67 -2.66
CA TRP A 597 11.96 -17.37 -2.83
C TRP A 597 11.54 -16.15 -2.01
N GLU A 598 11.94 -16.11 -0.74
CA GLU A 598 11.59 -15.06 0.20
C GLU A 598 12.08 -13.69 -0.30
N ARG A 599 13.31 -13.65 -0.80
CA ARG A 599 13.91 -12.43 -1.31
C ARG A 599 13.25 -11.94 -2.60
N LEU A 600 13.06 -12.82 -3.58
CA LEU A 600 12.42 -12.47 -4.85
C LEU A 600 10.93 -12.12 -4.67
N SER A 601 10.24 -12.83 -3.77
CA SER A 601 8.85 -12.54 -3.40
C SER A 601 8.72 -11.15 -2.77
N HIS A 602 9.65 -10.77 -1.90
CA HIS A 602 9.69 -9.43 -1.31
C HIS A 602 9.95 -8.31 -2.34
N ASP A 603 10.85 -8.53 -3.30
CA ASP A 603 11.29 -7.48 -4.24
C ASP A 603 10.40 -7.38 -5.49
N PHE A 604 9.77 -8.47 -5.92
CA PHE A 604 8.92 -8.52 -7.13
C PHE A 604 7.45 -8.82 -6.87
N GLY A 605 7.06 -9.10 -5.63
CA GLY A 605 5.67 -9.24 -5.24
C GLY A 605 4.89 -7.92 -5.23
N VAL A 606 3.60 -8.03 -4.91
CA VAL A 606 2.65 -6.90 -4.81
C VAL A 606 2.12 -6.77 -3.37
N PRO A 607 1.59 -5.62 -2.95
CA PRO A 607 0.94 -5.49 -1.64
C PRO A 607 -0.40 -6.25 -1.61
N HIS A 608 -0.82 -6.70 -0.42
CA HIS A 608 -2.05 -7.49 -0.22
C HIS A 608 -2.84 -7.01 1.00
N PRO A 609 -3.34 -5.76 1.01
CA PRO A 609 -4.02 -5.19 2.16
C PRO A 609 -5.34 -5.90 2.51
N THR A 610 -6.01 -6.53 1.55
CA THR A 610 -7.24 -7.30 1.79
C THR A 610 -6.95 -8.76 2.07
N LEU A 611 -6.12 -9.40 1.23
CA LEU A 611 -5.81 -10.83 1.29
C LEU A 611 -4.89 -11.20 2.45
N ALA A 612 -3.89 -10.37 2.76
CA ALA A 612 -2.89 -10.65 3.78
C ALA A 612 -2.83 -9.59 4.90
N GLN A 613 -3.69 -8.57 4.83
CA GLN A 613 -3.77 -7.49 5.83
C GLN A 613 -2.41 -6.79 6.04
N THR A 614 -1.64 -6.62 4.98
CA THR A 614 -0.32 -5.99 5.02
C THR A 614 0.01 -5.29 3.70
N TYR A 615 0.77 -4.21 3.80
CA TYR A 615 1.38 -3.53 2.66
C TYR A 615 2.74 -4.13 2.27
N ALA A 616 3.23 -5.10 3.04
CA ALA A 616 4.42 -5.83 2.66
C ALA A 616 4.22 -6.61 1.35
N ARG A 617 5.17 -6.43 0.44
CA ARG A 617 5.15 -7.08 -0.88
C ARG A 617 5.43 -8.56 -0.74
N GLN A 618 4.65 -9.37 -1.44
CA GLN A 618 4.85 -10.81 -1.52
C GLN A 618 4.18 -11.38 -2.77
N LEU A 619 4.69 -12.50 -3.26
CA LEU A 619 4.01 -13.39 -4.18
C LEU A 619 3.20 -14.38 -3.34
N LEU A 620 1.87 -14.32 -3.44
CA LEU A 620 0.99 -15.10 -2.55
C LEU A 620 0.90 -16.58 -2.94
N ASN A 621 1.27 -16.92 -4.17
CA ASN A 621 1.10 -18.27 -4.72
C ASN A 621 -0.34 -18.74 -4.72
N LEU A 622 -1.26 -17.83 -5.08
CA LEU A 622 -2.66 -18.15 -5.30
C LEU A 622 -2.99 -18.13 -6.80
N PRO A 623 -3.97 -18.95 -7.25
CA PRO A 623 -4.62 -18.70 -8.53
C PRO A 623 -5.20 -17.29 -8.58
N PRO A 624 -5.34 -16.70 -9.77
CA PRO A 624 -6.21 -15.54 -9.95
C PRO A 624 -7.59 -15.83 -9.36
N LEU A 625 -8.05 -14.95 -8.49
CA LEU A 625 -9.29 -15.11 -7.74
C LEU A 625 -10.45 -14.48 -8.51
N PRO A 626 -11.69 -14.97 -8.38
CA PRO A 626 -12.84 -14.32 -9.00
C PRO A 626 -13.14 -12.98 -8.33
N ALA A 627 -13.99 -12.15 -8.93
CA ALA A 627 -14.42 -10.92 -8.28
C ALA A 627 -15.45 -11.18 -7.19
N PHE A 628 -15.37 -10.33 -6.17
CA PHE A 628 -16.26 -10.28 -5.04
C PHE A 628 -16.81 -8.87 -4.88
N ALA A 629 -17.94 -8.74 -4.20
CA ALA A 629 -18.53 -7.46 -3.86
C ALA A 629 -18.04 -6.94 -2.50
N GLY A 630 -18.37 -5.68 -2.21
CA GLY A 630 -18.21 -5.08 -0.89
C GLY A 630 -16.74 -4.95 -0.49
N TYR A 631 -16.45 -5.23 0.79
CA TYR A 631 -15.11 -5.10 1.39
C TYR A 631 -14.02 -5.89 0.67
N TYR A 632 -14.38 -6.96 -0.05
CA TYR A 632 -13.44 -7.89 -0.67
C TYR A 632 -13.23 -7.68 -2.18
N ASN A 633 -13.67 -6.56 -2.74
CA ASN A 633 -13.55 -6.26 -4.17
C ASN A 633 -12.09 -6.27 -4.70
N ARG A 634 -11.12 -5.85 -3.87
CA ARG A 634 -9.69 -5.83 -4.22
C ARG A 634 -9.03 -7.20 -4.30
N ILE A 635 -9.66 -8.27 -3.80
CA ILE A 635 -9.05 -9.62 -3.84
C ILE A 635 -8.75 -10.07 -5.27
N LEU A 636 -9.62 -9.72 -6.22
CA LEU A 636 -9.42 -9.97 -7.64
C LEU A 636 -8.04 -9.43 -8.07
N SER A 637 -7.78 -8.15 -7.78
CA SER A 637 -6.57 -7.48 -8.23
C SER A 637 -5.34 -7.88 -7.44
N GLU A 638 -5.46 -8.05 -6.13
CA GLU A 638 -4.38 -8.54 -5.27
C GLU A 638 -3.90 -9.94 -5.67
N SER A 639 -4.76 -10.77 -6.28
CA SER A 639 -4.34 -12.10 -6.77
C SER A 639 -3.43 -12.08 -8.02
N TRP A 640 -3.22 -10.90 -8.63
CA TRP A 640 -2.39 -10.75 -9.82
C TRP A 640 -0.91 -10.49 -9.49
N ASP A 641 -0.11 -11.56 -9.47
CA ASP A 641 1.33 -11.54 -9.14
C ASP A 641 2.27 -11.40 -10.37
N SER A 642 1.72 -11.23 -11.58
CA SER A 642 2.49 -11.49 -12.82
C SER A 642 3.24 -10.30 -13.42
N SER A 643 2.76 -9.06 -13.23
CA SER A 643 3.29 -7.90 -13.96
C SER A 643 4.77 -7.65 -13.66
N ASN A 644 5.15 -7.59 -12.39
CA ASN A 644 6.52 -7.27 -11.97
C ASN A 644 7.51 -8.36 -12.38
N LEU A 645 7.11 -9.64 -12.34
CA LEU A 645 7.93 -10.76 -12.83
C LEU A 645 8.18 -10.65 -14.34
N TYR A 646 7.16 -10.29 -15.12
CA TYR A 646 7.29 -10.12 -16.56
C TYR A 646 8.19 -8.94 -16.93
N TRP A 647 8.00 -7.79 -16.27
CA TRP A 647 8.82 -6.60 -16.52
C TRP A 647 10.29 -6.80 -16.11
N ALA A 648 10.54 -7.52 -15.01
CA ALA A 648 11.89 -7.90 -14.59
C ALA A 648 12.58 -8.74 -15.66
N ARG A 649 11.92 -9.78 -16.17
CA ARG A 649 12.44 -10.60 -17.28
C ARG A 649 12.71 -9.77 -18.52
N LEU A 650 11.77 -8.90 -18.89
CA LEU A 650 11.92 -8.04 -20.06
C LEU A 650 13.14 -7.10 -19.93
N ALA A 651 13.38 -6.55 -18.74
CA ALA A 651 14.53 -5.70 -18.47
C ALA A 651 15.85 -6.47 -18.55
N ASP A 652 15.92 -7.66 -17.93
CA ASP A 652 17.09 -8.54 -17.96
C ASP A 652 17.45 -8.97 -19.39
N GLU A 653 16.47 -9.48 -20.14
CA GLU A 653 16.65 -9.92 -21.53
C GLU A 653 17.04 -8.79 -22.47
N SER A 654 16.66 -7.55 -22.13
CA SER A 654 16.99 -6.35 -22.90
C SER A 654 18.28 -5.66 -22.41
N GLY A 655 18.97 -6.23 -21.42
CA GLY A 655 20.24 -5.72 -20.89
C GLY A 655 20.13 -4.46 -20.03
N TYR A 656 18.95 -4.14 -19.50
CA TYR A 656 18.79 -3.02 -18.55
C TYR A 656 19.27 -3.44 -17.16
N PRO A 657 19.89 -2.52 -16.39
CA PRO A 657 20.23 -2.81 -15.01
C PRO A 657 18.96 -2.87 -14.13
N PRO A 658 19.05 -3.48 -12.93
CA PRO A 658 17.94 -3.49 -11.97
C PRO A 658 17.41 -2.10 -11.62
N VAL A 659 18.30 -1.12 -11.45
CA VAL A 659 17.91 0.26 -11.06
C VAL A 659 17.01 0.94 -12.09
N ALA A 660 17.04 0.51 -13.36
CA ALA A 660 16.18 1.07 -14.41
C ALA A 660 14.70 0.70 -14.21
N LEU A 661 14.39 -0.38 -13.45
CA LEU A 661 13.02 -0.79 -13.15
C LEU A 661 12.23 0.33 -12.45
N ASN A 662 12.89 1.17 -11.65
CA ASN A 662 12.25 2.31 -10.96
C ASN A 662 11.64 3.36 -11.91
N SER A 663 12.06 3.37 -13.18
CA SER A 663 11.47 4.21 -14.23
C SER A 663 10.70 3.39 -15.26
N LEU A 664 11.20 2.20 -15.60
CA LEU A 664 10.64 1.35 -16.65
C LEU A 664 9.29 0.74 -16.25
N VAL A 665 9.17 0.15 -15.05
CA VAL A 665 7.96 -0.57 -14.63
C VAL A 665 6.74 0.36 -14.53
N PRO A 666 6.83 1.58 -13.95
CA PRO A 666 5.74 2.55 -13.97
C PRO A 666 5.22 2.86 -15.39
N GLU A 667 6.12 3.10 -16.34
CA GLU A 667 5.76 3.43 -17.72
C GLU A 667 5.12 2.23 -18.43
N LEU A 668 5.76 1.06 -18.37
CA LEU A 668 5.23 -0.16 -18.99
C LEU A 668 3.86 -0.54 -18.41
N THR A 669 3.66 -0.33 -17.11
CA THR A 669 2.37 -0.64 -16.48
C THR A 669 1.27 0.33 -16.94
N ARG A 670 1.57 1.64 -17.06
CA ARG A 670 0.61 2.59 -17.64
C ARG A 670 0.24 2.22 -19.07
N ARG A 671 1.23 1.87 -19.89
CA ARG A 671 1.01 1.41 -21.28
C ARG A 671 0.20 0.13 -21.35
N MET A 672 0.49 -0.84 -20.48
CA MET A 672 -0.32 -2.05 -20.37
C MET A 672 -1.78 -1.71 -20.09
N VAL A 673 -2.06 -0.80 -19.15
CA VAL A 673 -3.43 -0.37 -18.84
C VAL A 673 -4.12 0.26 -20.06
N GLU A 674 -3.43 1.13 -20.80
CA GLU A 674 -3.94 1.72 -22.05
C GLU A 674 -4.31 0.65 -23.10
N THR A 675 -3.57 -0.46 -23.14
CA THR A 675 -3.74 -1.56 -24.11
C THR A 675 -4.77 -2.60 -23.67
N ILE A 676 -5.21 -2.64 -22.41
CA ILE A 676 -6.16 -3.65 -21.93
C ILE A 676 -7.39 -3.73 -22.84
N PHE A 677 -7.63 -4.92 -23.36
CA PHE A 677 -8.85 -5.27 -24.08
C PHE A 677 -9.39 -6.60 -23.57
N ALA A 678 -10.47 -6.51 -22.81
CA ALA A 678 -11.03 -7.61 -22.06
C ALA A 678 -12.56 -7.56 -22.11
N SER A 679 -13.18 -8.73 -22.18
CA SER A 679 -14.63 -8.90 -22.40
C SER A 679 -15.44 -8.75 -21.12
N HIS A 680 -14.83 -9.01 -19.96
CA HIS A 680 -15.39 -8.85 -18.62
C HIS A 680 -14.27 -8.67 -17.58
N PHE A 681 -14.61 -8.34 -16.33
CA PHE A 681 -13.65 -8.07 -15.26
C PHE A 681 -12.85 -9.29 -14.77
N GLU A 682 -13.12 -10.51 -15.26
CA GLU A 682 -12.35 -11.74 -14.93
C GLU A 682 -11.65 -12.30 -16.18
N ASP A 683 -11.55 -11.53 -17.27
CA ASP A 683 -10.90 -11.95 -18.52
C ASP A 683 -9.37 -11.86 -18.37
N TRP A 684 -8.81 -12.76 -17.54
CA TRP A 684 -7.38 -12.91 -17.30
C TRP A 684 -6.56 -13.09 -18.59
N PRO A 685 -7.02 -13.85 -19.60
CA PRO A 685 -6.33 -13.92 -20.89
C PRO A 685 -6.23 -12.55 -21.58
N GLY A 686 -7.26 -11.70 -21.49
CA GLY A 686 -7.23 -10.32 -21.98
C GLY A 686 -6.16 -9.47 -21.28
N ILE A 687 -6.02 -9.60 -19.96
CA ILE A 687 -4.99 -8.91 -19.17
C ILE A 687 -3.58 -9.40 -19.54
N LEU A 688 -3.38 -10.71 -19.61
CA LEU A 688 -2.10 -11.32 -20.00
C LEU A 688 -1.68 -10.89 -21.42
N ARG A 689 -2.66 -10.80 -22.34
CA ARG A 689 -2.42 -10.32 -23.70
C ARG A 689 -1.91 -8.88 -23.70
N ALA A 690 -2.55 -7.98 -22.97
CA ALA A 690 -2.12 -6.58 -22.86
C ALA A 690 -0.70 -6.46 -22.27
N LEU A 691 -0.36 -7.27 -21.27
CA LEU A 691 0.99 -7.36 -20.70
C LEU A 691 2.02 -7.73 -21.78
N ARG A 692 1.73 -8.77 -22.57
CA ARG A 692 2.63 -9.27 -23.62
C ARG A 692 2.75 -8.32 -24.81
N GLU A 693 1.63 -7.75 -25.28
CA GLU A 693 1.62 -6.76 -26.38
C GLU A 693 2.46 -5.53 -26.02
N THR A 694 2.33 -5.04 -24.79
CA THR A 694 3.16 -3.94 -24.28
C THR A 694 4.64 -4.31 -24.24
N GLY A 695 4.97 -5.53 -23.78
CA GLY A 695 6.35 -6.04 -23.80
C GLY A 695 6.93 -6.14 -25.21
N GLU A 696 6.14 -6.59 -26.19
CA GLU A 696 6.53 -6.65 -27.59
C GLU A 696 6.75 -5.26 -28.20
N ASP A 697 5.89 -4.31 -27.88
CA ASP A 697 6.03 -2.93 -28.33
C ASP A 697 7.26 -2.25 -27.71
N PHE A 698 7.60 -2.58 -26.47
CA PHE A 698 8.87 -2.19 -25.87
C PHE A 698 10.08 -2.79 -26.59
N ARG A 699 10.09 -4.10 -26.88
CA ARG A 699 11.17 -4.76 -27.64
C ARG A 699 11.37 -4.14 -29.03
N LYS A 700 10.28 -3.72 -29.67
CA LYS A 700 10.27 -3.04 -30.99
C LYS A 700 10.65 -1.55 -30.91
N GLY A 701 10.89 -1.00 -29.72
CA GLY A 701 11.25 0.40 -29.52
C GLY A 701 10.10 1.38 -29.78
N LYS A 702 8.85 0.91 -29.79
CA LYS A 702 7.66 1.77 -29.97
C LYS A 702 7.28 2.51 -28.69
N ILE A 703 7.56 1.90 -27.55
CA ILE A 703 7.50 2.59 -26.27
C ILE A 703 8.84 3.27 -26.13
N ALA A 704 8.84 4.61 -26.17
CA ALA A 704 10.02 5.37 -25.86
C ALA A 704 10.46 4.98 -24.45
N ALA A 705 11.46 4.10 -24.35
CA ALA A 705 12.25 4.01 -23.14
C ALA A 705 12.65 5.45 -22.82
N VAL A 706 12.51 5.85 -21.56
CA VAL A 706 13.03 7.14 -21.08
C VAL A 706 14.42 7.31 -21.70
N ASN A 707 14.54 8.17 -22.72
CA ASN A 707 15.74 8.36 -23.56
C ASN A 707 16.85 9.08 -22.78
N ALA A 708 17.01 8.76 -21.50
CA ALA A 708 18.07 9.22 -20.64
C ALA A 708 18.93 8.06 -20.13
N VAL A 709 18.46 6.81 -20.13
CA VAL A 709 19.27 5.70 -19.63
C VAL A 709 20.08 5.12 -20.79
N ASP A 710 21.26 5.70 -21.03
CA ASP A 710 22.21 5.18 -22.00
C ASP A 710 22.38 3.67 -21.80
N ARG A 711 22.10 2.91 -22.87
CA ARG A 711 22.53 1.51 -22.96
C ARG A 711 24.06 1.51 -22.89
N PRO A 712 24.68 0.58 -22.16
CA PRO A 712 26.14 0.51 -22.06
C PRO A 712 26.82 0.42 -23.43
#